data_AF-A0A024TKU8-F1
#
_entry.id   AF-A0A024TKU8-F1
#
_cell.length_a   1.000
_cell.length_b   1.000
_cell.length_c   1.000
_cell.angle_alpha   90.00
_cell.angle_beta   90.00
_cell.angle_gamma   90.00
#
_symmetry.space_group_name_H-M   'P 1'
#
loop_
_entity.id
_entity.type
_entity.pdbx_description
1 polymer ?
#
loop_
_entity_poly.entity_id
_entity_poly.type
_entity_poly.pdbx_seq_one_letter_code
_entity_poly.pdbx_strand_id
1 'polypeptide(L)'
;MLLKGEPPPAQMEPTTSMDHIILVLALAMLVAMLQSMSTYFSLVVMTVLAVGWRLAAQSHSRSSSASRPCTPHPDMSSNLPPDQESASRMTGIPVNDDVCRGLDTLMVLDECSSTNRSIAINSTIPVPIENKFFQGHVLFLVRTARPNSTWEHLFAGRRRNFWIQVQGKFKCPPRGSIFMGGELPHPVSVGFLARSLARVVAGIMRRFLGTTHVGFGDHIERPHCVFPLYQTVDEMVVTSHGAAPPTLGQVHFGESPVARQRRRLTPLGTESFHVNSTYTFQFHTMYVDLAKWTIVNVPGMQDVHLTTFFKQVPLHLTCYDVEPTPKHDHASKQYLFCFSVHWTPPSTTTGLPIPSSAARPQSPTTLVPQPTSMRSPSNTRSRPPAATTTRSTPAALCIPYWLERLDHTKTRIVVYLARDLPSDTLASMARQLHELPAKMLRSHFSQLSNLNAKSKLARYNVIDANRLLVQASDVDANVVARLAEPFAWVPASASSLGVKLHQLDGQPTGGVVLQQQVVRAISDSHLRQEYMVLTHTALHFFRTYSSAPCASIPLEHIVAVSQWTLPHGEGPAFNHGIHVHTTRGHAYLCLPTASAQTEWLRGIATYHERRQVDSYVPMRSPWNDLVPASRPGILNTFRLFRPFTPEPALPQASPAHATLPMALMDCIETSFAAIEAANVVEATTTGGRDYEAQLQSVVAFLETVASLQWVDPSTLTSPDDRVAFYLNVHSVLAWHMRQIDTMGHSTKLPHGCTACYRIGSDQVMTLPAMQAAALRFRHANATDTTLQVPADFRVRLALHMTTSTLPRFDPRRVQYQLNALCTRFLRETVSTDVPRHSIQLPRRCREFRFDFGPNGTGIECARKVLGFLHDSCAADMQTILLAHDEAPVDVQYVDDGHVVVEGALPIES
;
A
#
# COMPACT_ATOMS: atom_id res chain seq x y z
N MET A 1 -28.89 39.58 61.50
CA MET A 1 -28.49 38.39 62.28
C MET A 1 -28.53 37.21 61.31
N LEU A 2 -27.41 36.51 61.08
CA LEU A 2 -26.86 35.41 61.89
C LEU A 2 -27.83 34.20 61.90
N LEU A 3 -27.49 32.99 61.44
CA LEU A 3 -26.20 32.42 60.97
C LEU A 3 -26.41 31.32 59.88
N LYS A 4 -25.28 30.93 59.26
CA LYS A 4 -24.93 29.66 58.57
C LYS A 4 -26.04 28.58 58.46
N GLY A 5 -26.25 27.90 57.33
CA GLY A 5 -25.50 27.87 56.06
C GLY A 5 -24.66 26.60 55.89
N GLU A 6 -25.32 25.50 55.50
CA GLU A 6 -24.70 24.30 54.92
C GLU A 6 -25.11 24.18 53.44
N PRO A 7 -24.27 23.59 52.56
CA PRO A 7 -24.53 23.56 51.13
C PRO A 7 -25.57 22.49 50.73
N PRO A 8 -26.40 22.72 49.69
CA PRO A 8 -27.15 21.65 49.06
C PRO A 8 -26.18 20.63 48.44
N PRO A 9 -26.59 19.35 48.31
CA PRO A 9 -25.75 18.33 47.67
C PRO A 9 -25.38 18.74 46.24
N ALA A 10 -24.15 18.43 45.84
CA ALA A 10 -23.58 18.86 44.56
C ALA A 10 -24.52 18.52 43.40
N GLN A 11 -25.01 19.55 42.71
CA GLN A 11 -25.81 19.37 41.51
C GLN A 11 -24.97 18.63 40.48
N MET A 12 -25.41 17.43 40.11
CA MET A 12 -24.78 16.61 39.10
C MET A 12 -24.90 17.34 37.76
N GLU A 13 -23.80 17.99 37.32
CA GLU A 13 -23.82 18.79 36.10
C GLU A 13 -24.35 17.97 34.92
N PRO A 14 -25.23 18.53 34.06
CA PRO A 14 -25.69 17.87 32.86
C PRO A 14 -24.53 17.76 31.88
N THR A 15 -23.78 16.66 31.98
CA THR A 15 -22.63 16.40 31.11
C THR A 15 -23.08 16.29 29.66
N THR A 16 -22.91 17.36 28.89
CA THR A 16 -23.23 17.47 27.45
C THR A 16 -22.21 16.71 26.59
N SER A 17 -22.00 15.46 26.96
CA SER A 17 -21.15 14.45 26.32
C SER A 17 -21.93 13.60 25.30
N MET A 18 -23.27 13.62 25.34
CA MET A 18 -24.13 12.70 24.60
C MET A 18 -24.06 12.86 23.08
N ASP A 19 -24.21 14.08 22.56
CA ASP A 19 -24.43 14.35 21.13
C ASP A 19 -23.24 14.00 20.22
N HIS A 20 -22.03 13.89 20.78
CA HIS A 20 -20.81 13.57 20.04
C HIS A 20 -20.34 12.11 20.18
N ILE A 21 -20.90 11.35 21.13
CA ILE A 21 -20.62 9.91 21.28
C ILE A 21 -21.70 9.07 20.57
N ILE A 22 -22.97 9.44 20.70
CA ILE A 22 -24.11 8.66 20.19
C ILE A 22 -24.12 8.62 18.66
N LEU A 23 -23.83 9.73 17.99
CA LEU A 23 -23.94 9.84 16.53
C LEU A 23 -22.81 9.12 15.76
N VAL A 24 -21.62 9.02 16.37
CA VAL A 24 -20.52 8.19 15.86
C VAL A 24 -20.84 6.69 16.01
N LEU A 25 -21.51 6.30 17.11
CA LEU A 25 -21.99 4.94 17.32
C LEU A 25 -23.16 4.56 16.40
N ALA A 26 -24.11 5.46 16.15
CA ALA A 26 -25.23 5.22 15.24
C ALA A 26 -24.77 4.93 13.81
N LEU A 27 -23.75 5.66 13.32
CA LEU A 27 -23.18 5.42 12.00
C LEU A 27 -22.46 4.06 11.91
N ALA A 28 -21.82 3.61 12.99
CA ALA A 28 -21.20 2.28 13.06
C ALA A 28 -22.24 1.14 12.96
N MET A 29 -23.45 1.31 13.48
CA MET A 29 -24.54 0.33 13.31
C MET A 29 -25.13 0.33 11.90
N LEU A 30 -25.27 1.51 11.26
CA LEU A 30 -25.80 1.58 9.89
C LEU A 30 -24.86 0.88 8.88
N VAL A 31 -23.55 1.01 9.08
CA VAL A 31 -22.52 0.31 8.27
C VAL A 31 -22.52 -1.21 8.53
N ALA A 32 -22.94 -1.66 9.71
CA ALA A 32 -23.14 -3.09 9.99
C ALA A 32 -24.40 -3.67 9.30
N MET A 33 -25.48 -2.90 9.18
CA MET A 33 -26.68 -3.32 8.45
C MET A 33 -26.50 -3.34 6.93
N LEU A 34 -25.67 -2.45 6.36
CA LEU A 34 -25.50 -2.32 4.90
C LEU A 34 -24.45 -3.26 4.27
N GLN A 35 -23.93 -4.25 5.01
CA GLN A 35 -23.08 -5.31 4.44
C GLN A 35 -23.86 -6.52 3.89
N SER A 36 -25.19 -6.47 3.90
CA SER A 36 -26.02 -7.37 3.10
C SER A 36 -27.32 -6.68 2.70
N MET A 37 -27.56 -6.52 1.40
CA MET A 37 -28.63 -7.24 0.69
C MET A 37 -28.72 -6.81 -0.77
N SER A 38 -28.85 -7.80 -1.66
CA SER A 38 -29.33 -7.61 -3.02
C SER A 38 -30.87 -7.61 -3.05
N THR A 39 -31.47 -7.35 -4.21
CA THR A 39 -32.86 -6.90 -4.43
C THR A 39 -34.02 -7.81 -3.95
N TYR A 40 -33.77 -8.96 -3.31
CA TYR A 40 -34.81 -9.90 -2.88
C TYR A 40 -35.32 -9.71 -1.42
N PHE A 41 -34.64 -8.93 -0.59
CA PHE A 41 -34.99 -8.88 0.85
C PHE A 41 -36.19 -7.99 1.20
N SER A 42 -36.55 -7.05 0.32
CA SER A 42 -37.66 -6.12 0.52
C SER A 42 -39.01 -6.83 0.73
N LEU A 43 -39.28 -7.91 0.01
CA LEU A 43 -40.54 -8.66 0.13
C LEU A 43 -40.69 -9.39 1.48
N VAL A 44 -39.58 -9.96 1.98
CA VAL A 44 -39.54 -10.68 3.26
C VAL A 44 -39.55 -9.71 4.45
N VAL A 45 -38.81 -8.60 4.36
CA VAL A 45 -38.83 -7.57 5.40
C VAL A 45 -40.21 -6.93 5.52
N MET A 46 -40.90 -6.64 4.41
CA MET A 46 -42.25 -6.08 4.46
C MET A 46 -43.28 -7.04 5.05
N THR A 47 -43.15 -8.36 4.82
CA THR A 47 -44.02 -9.36 5.48
C THR A 47 -43.71 -9.53 6.97
N VAL A 48 -42.42 -9.58 7.36
CA VAL A 48 -42.02 -9.67 8.77
C VAL A 48 -42.41 -8.40 9.55
N LEU A 49 -42.27 -7.22 8.97
CA LEU A 49 -42.72 -5.96 9.58
C LEU A 49 -44.25 -5.90 9.69
N ALA A 50 -45.00 -6.34 8.66
CA ALA A 50 -46.47 -6.37 8.72
C ALA A 50 -47.00 -7.33 9.80
N VAL A 51 -46.33 -8.48 10.02
CA VAL A 51 -46.64 -9.40 11.12
C VAL A 51 -46.22 -8.80 12.47
N GLY A 52 -45.02 -8.22 12.56
CA GLY A 52 -44.50 -7.58 13.77
C GLY A 52 -45.38 -6.43 14.27
N TRP A 53 -45.90 -5.59 13.37
CA TRP A 53 -46.82 -4.50 13.73
C TRP A 53 -48.17 -5.02 14.24
N ARG A 54 -48.70 -6.10 13.65
CA ARG A 54 -49.94 -6.75 14.14
C ARG A 54 -49.77 -7.35 15.54
N LEU A 55 -48.58 -7.86 15.88
CA LEU A 55 -48.29 -8.39 17.22
C LEU A 55 -47.99 -7.28 18.24
N ALA A 56 -47.26 -6.22 17.83
CA ALA A 56 -46.98 -5.06 18.69
C ALA A 56 -48.26 -4.27 19.06
N ALA A 57 -49.25 -4.23 18.17
CA ALA A 57 -50.56 -3.64 18.44
C ALA A 57 -51.35 -4.40 19.53
N GLN A 58 -51.03 -5.67 19.81
CA GLN A 58 -51.72 -6.48 20.82
C GLN A 58 -51.08 -6.34 22.22
N SER A 59 -49.79 -5.99 22.32
CA SER A 59 -49.06 -5.94 23.58
C SER A 59 -49.24 -4.65 24.40
N HIS A 60 -49.88 -3.63 23.85
CA HIS A 60 -50.19 -2.38 24.57
C HIS A 60 -51.47 -2.44 25.43
N SER A 61 -51.85 -3.64 25.88
CA SER A 61 -52.92 -3.83 26.87
C SER A 61 -52.44 -4.70 28.03
N ARG A 62 -52.78 -4.29 29.27
CA ARG A 62 -52.32 -4.80 30.59
C ARG A 62 -50.90 -4.31 30.96
N SER A 63 -50.62 -3.49 31.98
CA SER A 63 -50.98 -3.46 33.43
C SER A 63 -50.26 -4.53 34.29
N SER A 64 -49.78 -4.32 35.52
CA SER A 64 -49.53 -3.14 36.39
C SER A 64 -49.00 -3.61 37.78
N SER A 65 -48.47 -2.70 38.64
CA SER A 65 -48.24 -2.88 40.13
C SER A 65 -47.19 -3.91 40.62
N ALA A 66 -46.64 -3.92 41.86
CA ALA A 66 -46.30 -2.87 42.86
C ALA A 66 -45.49 -3.43 44.08
N SER A 67 -44.74 -2.59 44.82
CA SER A 67 -44.39 -2.63 46.29
C SER A 67 -43.77 -3.87 47.01
N ARG A 68 -42.99 -3.81 48.12
CA ARG A 68 -42.08 -2.81 48.77
C ARG A 68 -41.11 -3.52 49.82
N PRO A 69 -40.63 -3.04 51.03
CA PRO A 69 -39.20 -3.17 51.43
C PRO A 69 -38.88 -3.79 52.83
N CYS A 70 -37.58 -3.90 53.24
CA CYS A 70 -37.00 -3.39 54.52
C CYS A 70 -35.46 -3.61 54.71
N THR A 71 -34.89 -3.14 55.84
CA THR A 71 -33.45 -2.89 56.19
C THR A 71 -33.06 -3.58 57.55
N PRO A 72 -31.91 -3.37 58.29
CA PRO A 72 -30.79 -2.38 58.21
C PRO A 72 -29.33 -2.87 58.57
N HIS A 73 -28.46 -1.88 58.83
CA HIS A 73 -27.00 -1.82 59.17
C HIS A 73 -26.61 -2.29 60.61
N PRO A 74 -25.35 -2.18 61.17
CA PRO A 74 -24.20 -1.24 60.93
C PRO A 74 -22.79 -1.95 60.93
N ASP A 75 -21.57 -1.41 61.25
CA ASP A 75 -21.02 -0.06 61.61
C ASP A 75 -19.46 0.06 61.45
N MET A 76 -18.88 1.27 61.61
CA MET A 76 -17.55 1.69 62.19
C MET A 76 -16.19 1.10 61.67
N SER A 77 -14.99 1.74 61.75
CA SER A 77 -14.51 3.02 62.36
C SER A 77 -13.30 3.65 61.62
N SER A 78 -12.82 4.82 62.08
CA SER A 78 -11.84 5.75 61.47
C SER A 78 -10.36 5.57 61.85
N ASN A 79 -9.43 6.28 61.17
CA ASN A 79 -8.55 7.34 61.77
C ASN A 79 -7.55 7.98 60.77
N LEU A 80 -7.00 9.17 61.12
CA LEU A 80 -6.10 10.04 60.31
C LEU A 80 -5.03 10.75 61.25
N PRO A 81 -4.14 11.66 60.80
CA PRO A 81 -2.75 11.80 61.32
C PRO A 81 -2.56 12.89 62.41
N PRO A 82 -1.31 13.30 62.72
CA PRO A 82 -0.86 14.59 62.16
C PRO A 82 0.65 14.77 61.81
N ASP A 83 0.85 15.84 61.05
CA ASP A 83 2.00 16.63 60.59
C ASP A 83 3.22 16.87 61.51
N GLN A 84 4.35 17.26 60.90
CA GLN A 84 5.13 18.44 61.33
C GLN A 84 6.05 19.03 60.24
N GLU A 85 6.28 20.36 60.30
CA GLU A 85 7.13 21.13 59.36
C GLU A 85 8.57 21.32 59.85
N SER A 86 9.51 21.54 58.92
CA SER A 86 10.64 22.50 59.06
C SER A 86 11.45 22.62 57.75
N ALA A 87 11.99 23.80 57.45
CA ALA A 87 12.71 24.08 56.21
C ALA A 87 14.08 24.75 56.46
N SER A 88 15.10 24.45 55.63
CA SER A 88 16.18 25.42 55.30
C SER A 88 17.20 24.96 54.24
N ARG A 89 17.49 25.89 53.33
CA ARG A 89 18.74 26.14 52.56
C ARG A 89 19.18 25.18 51.44
N MET A 90 19.75 25.82 50.41
CA MET A 90 20.26 25.25 49.16
C MET A 90 21.73 24.82 49.27
N THR A 91 22.06 23.68 48.67
CA THR A 91 23.27 23.51 47.84
C THR A 91 22.89 22.65 46.62
N GLY A 92 23.52 22.89 45.47
CA GLY A 92 23.11 22.27 44.21
C GLY A 92 23.43 20.78 44.13
N ILE A 93 22.45 19.98 43.73
CA ILE A 93 22.59 18.56 43.34
C ILE A 93 21.91 18.44 41.95
N PRO A 94 22.50 17.78 40.95
CA PRO A 94 21.83 17.56 39.67
C PRO A 94 20.58 16.70 39.89
N VAL A 95 19.45 17.15 39.36
CA VAL A 95 18.19 16.38 39.43
C VAL A 95 18.33 15.16 38.53
N ASN A 96 18.50 13.98 39.14
CA ASN A 96 18.12 12.74 38.49
C ASN A 96 16.59 12.75 38.35
N ASP A 97 16.09 13.09 37.17
CA ASP A 97 14.70 12.81 36.83
C ASP A 97 14.52 11.28 36.82
N ASP A 98 13.71 10.77 37.74
CA ASP A 98 13.33 9.35 37.81
C ASP A 98 12.26 9.08 36.73
N VAL A 99 12.70 9.13 35.47
CA VAL A 99 11.81 9.26 34.29
C VAL A 99 10.78 8.14 34.21
N CYS A 100 9.55 8.54 33.87
CA CYS A 100 8.45 7.63 33.59
C CYS A 100 8.75 6.74 32.37
N ARG A 101 9.31 5.54 32.62
CA ARG A 101 9.54 4.50 31.60
C ARG A 101 8.34 4.37 30.66
N GLY A 102 8.58 4.59 29.37
CA GLY A 102 7.55 4.70 28.35
C GLY A 102 7.33 6.13 27.80
N LEU A 103 8.05 7.14 28.30
CA LEU A 103 8.28 8.40 27.58
C LEU A 103 9.59 8.38 26.77
N ASP A 104 10.50 7.44 27.04
CA ASP A 104 11.79 7.26 26.36
C ASP A 104 11.64 6.97 24.84
N THR A 105 10.43 6.58 24.44
CA THR A 105 10.00 6.30 23.07
C THR A 105 9.45 7.52 22.34
N LEU A 106 9.27 8.66 23.02
CA LEU A 106 8.73 9.91 22.46
C LEU A 106 9.73 11.06 22.57
N MET A 107 9.87 11.81 21.48
CA MET A 107 10.61 13.07 21.45
C MET A 107 9.76 14.13 20.75
N VAL A 108 9.59 15.30 21.38
CA VAL A 108 8.84 16.42 20.80
C VAL A 108 9.80 17.56 20.52
N LEU A 109 9.91 17.95 19.25
CA LEU A 109 10.77 19.06 18.81
C LEU A 109 9.94 20.27 18.40
N ASP A 110 10.41 21.48 18.69
CA ASP A 110 9.85 22.72 18.14
C ASP A 110 10.60 23.12 16.86
N GLU A 111 9.92 23.02 15.72
CA GLU A 111 10.44 23.35 14.38
C GLU A 111 10.47 24.87 14.10
N CYS A 112 9.85 25.69 14.95
CA CYS A 112 9.73 27.13 14.77
C CYS A 112 10.63 27.95 15.70
N SER A 113 11.07 27.37 16.82
CA SER A 113 11.93 28.02 17.80
C SER A 113 13.38 28.17 17.31
N SER A 114 13.96 29.35 17.55
CA SER A 114 15.37 29.64 17.25
C SER A 114 16.33 29.34 18.41
N THR A 115 15.82 29.09 19.63
CA THR A 115 16.63 29.03 20.86
C THR A 115 16.54 27.70 21.59
N ASN A 116 15.36 27.10 21.70
CA ASN A 116 15.16 25.78 22.31
C ASN A 116 14.35 24.88 21.37
N ARG A 117 14.97 23.79 20.91
CA ARG A 117 14.37 22.83 19.98
C ARG A 117 13.62 21.68 20.64
N SER A 118 13.64 21.52 21.96
CA SER A 118 13.00 20.38 22.64
C SER A 118 11.88 20.82 23.57
N ILE A 119 10.72 20.18 23.45
CA ILE A 119 9.55 20.39 24.32
C ILE A 119 9.44 19.23 25.31
N ALA A 120 9.68 19.51 26.58
CA ALA A 120 9.60 18.52 27.65
C ALA A 120 8.15 18.05 27.88
N ILE A 121 7.88 16.77 27.59
CA ILE A 121 6.58 16.12 27.82
C ILE A 121 6.33 16.04 29.34
N ASN A 122 5.13 16.38 29.79
CA ASN A 122 4.75 16.41 31.20
C ASN A 122 5.67 17.30 32.10
N SER A 123 6.36 18.29 31.51
CA SER A 123 7.16 19.29 32.23
C SER A 123 6.40 19.89 33.42
N THR A 124 7.07 20.06 34.56
CA THR A 124 6.49 20.69 35.77
C THR A 124 6.32 22.21 35.62
N ILE A 125 7.04 22.82 34.68
CA ILE A 125 6.94 24.25 34.33
C ILE A 125 6.54 24.43 32.85
N PRO A 126 5.77 25.47 32.49
CA PRO A 126 5.48 25.79 31.09
C PRO A 126 6.74 26.03 30.28
N VAL A 127 6.88 25.33 29.15
CA VAL A 127 8.05 25.43 28.26
C VAL A 127 7.89 26.66 27.36
N PRO A 128 8.86 27.59 27.29
CA PRO A 128 8.76 28.77 26.43
C PRO A 128 8.84 28.40 24.95
N ILE A 129 8.01 29.06 24.14
CA ILE A 129 7.96 28.93 22.68
C ILE A 129 7.99 30.33 22.05
N GLU A 130 8.88 30.56 21.09
CA GLU A 130 9.03 31.88 20.49
C GLU A 130 9.57 31.80 19.06
N ASN A 131 8.92 32.52 18.14
CA ASN A 131 9.36 32.66 16.75
C ASN A 131 9.11 34.09 16.23
N LYS A 132 9.02 34.28 14.91
CA LYS A 132 8.77 35.60 14.28
C LYS A 132 7.34 36.13 14.52
N PHE A 133 6.35 35.24 14.68
CA PHE A 133 4.92 35.52 14.65
C PHE A 133 4.24 35.38 16.02
N PHE A 134 4.80 34.57 16.93
CA PHE A 134 4.22 34.26 18.24
C PHE A 134 5.29 34.22 19.35
N GLN A 135 4.87 34.49 20.59
CA GLN A 135 5.67 34.30 21.81
C GLN A 135 4.76 33.80 22.93
N GLY A 136 5.16 32.76 23.66
CA GLY A 136 4.34 32.19 24.72
C GLY A 136 5.00 31.03 25.45
N HIS A 137 4.17 30.22 26.10
CA HIS A 137 4.55 28.98 26.77
C HIS A 137 3.55 27.88 26.45
N VAL A 138 4.02 26.62 26.51
CA VAL A 138 3.22 25.41 26.30
C VAL A 138 3.40 24.41 27.45
N LEU A 139 2.32 23.73 27.81
CA LEU A 139 2.38 22.44 28.51
C LEU A 139 1.91 21.34 27.54
N PHE A 140 2.82 20.41 27.25
CA PHE A 140 2.56 19.26 26.38
C PHE A 140 2.36 18.01 27.24
N LEU A 141 1.10 17.65 27.50
CA LEU A 141 0.75 16.66 28.52
C LEU A 141 0.22 15.36 27.90
N VAL A 142 0.82 14.24 28.31
CA VAL A 142 0.51 12.89 27.80
C VAL A 142 0.26 11.95 28.97
N ARG A 143 -0.83 11.17 28.90
CA ARG A 143 -1.18 10.18 29.92
C ARG A 143 -0.17 9.02 29.91
N THR A 144 0.64 8.93 30.95
CA THR A 144 1.62 7.86 31.17
C THR A 144 1.05 6.67 31.95
N ALA A 145 1.69 5.50 31.84
CA ALA A 145 1.24 4.27 32.50
C ALA A 145 1.44 4.30 34.03
N ARG A 146 2.49 4.99 34.50
CA ARG A 146 2.57 5.54 35.85
C ARG A 146 2.06 6.98 35.79
N PRO A 147 1.07 7.40 36.60
CA PRO A 147 0.65 8.81 36.62
C PRO A 147 1.82 9.74 36.98
N ASN A 148 1.89 10.89 36.32
CA ASN A 148 2.75 11.99 36.76
C ASN A 148 2.01 12.74 37.88
N SER A 149 2.59 12.78 39.08
CA SER A 149 1.96 13.34 40.28
C SER A 149 1.65 14.84 40.20
N THR A 150 2.36 15.59 39.36
CA THR A 150 2.09 17.02 39.12
C THR A 150 0.85 17.22 38.24
N TRP A 151 0.52 16.27 37.36
CA TRP A 151 -0.52 16.41 36.34
C TRP A 151 -1.65 15.37 36.42
N GLU A 152 -1.67 14.49 37.43
CA GLU A 152 -2.66 13.42 37.55
C GLU A 152 -4.10 13.96 37.64
N HIS A 153 -4.33 15.11 38.29
CA HIS A 153 -5.66 15.75 38.38
C HIS A 153 -6.28 16.09 37.01
N LEU A 154 -5.47 16.19 35.96
CA LEU A 154 -5.90 16.44 34.58
C LEU A 154 -6.37 15.14 33.87
N PHE A 155 -5.90 13.97 34.31
CA PHE A 155 -6.21 12.67 33.70
C PHE A 155 -7.06 11.74 34.58
N ALA A 156 -7.09 11.96 35.90
CA ALA A 156 -7.89 11.23 36.87
C ALA A 156 -9.40 11.37 36.57
N GLY A 157 -10.14 10.26 36.66
CA GLY A 157 -11.57 10.18 36.32
C GLY A 157 -11.93 10.47 34.85
N ARG A 158 -10.97 10.84 34.00
CA ARG A 158 -11.19 11.34 32.64
C ARG A 158 -10.63 10.35 31.60
N ARG A 159 -11.25 10.26 30.42
CA ARG A 159 -10.78 9.41 29.30
C ARG A 159 -9.69 10.06 28.42
N ARG A 160 -9.20 11.24 28.83
CA ARG A 160 -8.16 12.01 28.13
C ARG A 160 -6.85 11.23 28.08
N ASN A 161 -6.13 11.33 26.96
CA ASN A 161 -4.84 10.67 26.73
C ASN A 161 -3.76 11.66 26.27
N PHE A 162 -4.15 12.73 25.57
CA PHE A 162 -3.31 13.87 25.23
C PHE A 162 -4.06 15.18 25.58
N TRP A 163 -3.34 16.16 26.12
CA TRP A 163 -3.83 17.49 26.44
C TRP A 163 -2.69 18.50 26.18
N ILE A 164 -2.94 19.50 25.36
CA ILE A 164 -2.05 20.65 25.17
C ILE A 164 -2.69 21.91 25.72
N GLN A 165 -1.93 22.69 26.47
CA GLN A 165 -2.31 24.01 26.95
C GLN A 165 -1.29 25.03 26.47
N VAL A 166 -1.74 26.16 25.93
CA VAL A 166 -0.87 27.21 25.37
C VAL A 166 -1.30 28.56 25.92
N GLN A 167 -0.31 29.38 26.28
CA GLN A 167 -0.50 30.77 26.66
C GLN A 167 0.49 31.66 25.91
N GLY A 168 0.03 32.65 25.17
CA GLY A 168 0.94 33.55 24.46
C GLY A 168 0.30 34.75 23.78
N LYS A 169 1.12 35.51 23.08
CA LYS A 169 0.78 36.72 22.34
C LYS A 169 1.23 36.59 20.89
N PHE A 170 0.48 37.19 19.99
CA PHE A 170 0.91 37.41 18.63
C PHE A 170 1.96 38.53 18.58
N LYS A 171 2.94 38.43 17.68
CA LYS A 171 3.91 39.51 17.39
C LYS A 171 3.47 40.39 16.22
N CYS A 172 2.61 39.86 15.35
CA CYS A 172 1.99 40.56 14.23
C CYS A 172 0.51 40.15 14.10
N PRO A 173 -0.34 40.95 13.47
CA PRO A 173 -1.71 40.53 13.14
C PRO A 173 -1.68 39.28 12.23
N PRO A 174 -2.53 38.27 12.45
CA PRO A 174 -2.76 37.20 11.49
C PRO A 174 -3.32 37.75 10.17
N ARG A 175 -2.91 37.16 9.04
CA ARG A 175 -3.36 37.52 7.68
C ARG A 175 -4.69 36.87 7.29
N GLY A 176 -5.12 35.87 8.04
CA GLY A 176 -6.33 35.10 7.81
C GLY A 176 -6.65 34.19 9.00
N SER A 177 -7.56 33.24 8.80
CA SER A 177 -7.99 32.32 9.84
C SER A 177 -6.84 31.46 10.36
N ILE A 178 -6.79 31.29 11.68
CA ILE A 178 -5.80 30.45 12.36
C ILE A 178 -6.33 29.04 12.47
N PHE A 179 -5.54 28.07 12.02
CA PHE A 179 -5.84 26.64 12.10
C PHE A 179 -4.90 25.93 13.07
N MET A 180 -5.42 24.89 13.74
CA MET A 180 -4.66 23.96 14.57
C MET A 180 -4.93 22.52 14.14
N GLY A 181 -3.94 21.64 14.22
CA GLY A 181 -4.15 20.20 14.05
C GLY A 181 -2.90 19.42 13.68
N GLY A 182 -3.10 18.24 13.10
CA GLY A 182 -2.03 17.34 12.69
C GLY A 182 -1.62 17.55 11.23
N GLU A 183 -0.34 17.77 10.96
CA GLU A 183 0.28 17.81 9.64
C GLU A 183 1.36 16.71 9.54
N LEU A 184 1.67 16.27 8.32
CA LEU A 184 2.81 15.42 8.00
C LEU A 184 3.81 16.23 7.14
N PRO A 185 5.12 16.08 7.35
CA PRO A 185 6.13 16.90 6.66
C PRO A 185 6.17 16.66 5.15
N HIS A 186 5.82 15.44 4.72
CA HIS A 186 5.83 15.02 3.32
C HIS A 186 4.66 14.06 3.02
N PRO A 187 4.17 13.98 1.76
CA PRO A 187 3.19 12.98 1.34
C PRO A 187 3.66 11.53 1.57
N VAL A 188 2.94 10.79 2.42
CA VAL A 188 3.26 9.39 2.73
C VAL A 188 2.47 8.45 1.81
N SER A 189 3.10 7.36 1.37
CA SER A 189 2.44 6.28 0.61
C SER A 189 1.49 5.44 1.48
N VAL A 190 0.34 6.03 1.82
CA VAL A 190 -0.76 5.40 2.55
C VAL A 190 -1.35 4.25 1.71
N GLY A 191 -1.60 3.09 2.30
CA GLY A 191 -2.25 1.96 1.63
C GLY A 191 -3.73 2.22 1.31
N PHE A 192 -4.29 1.55 0.29
CA PHE A 192 -5.68 1.78 -0.18
C PHE A 192 -6.72 1.77 0.94
N LEU A 193 -6.68 0.74 1.80
CA LEU A 193 -7.59 0.62 2.95
C LEU A 193 -7.47 1.79 3.94
N ALA A 194 -6.24 2.26 4.20
CA ALA A 194 -5.98 3.38 5.09
C ALA A 194 -6.35 4.74 4.44
N ARG A 195 -6.27 4.89 3.11
CA ARG A 195 -6.84 6.06 2.40
C ARG A 195 -8.36 6.06 2.47
N SER A 196 -9.02 4.92 2.29
CA SER A 196 -10.48 4.82 2.42
C SER A 196 -10.93 5.12 3.85
N LEU A 197 -10.24 4.56 4.86
CA LEU A 197 -10.47 4.89 6.27
C LEU A 197 -10.28 6.39 6.55
N ALA A 198 -9.17 6.98 6.09
CA ALA A 198 -8.91 8.40 6.29
C ALA A 198 -9.92 9.32 5.57
N ARG A 199 -10.42 8.94 4.38
CA ARG A 199 -11.51 9.65 3.69
C ARG A 199 -12.83 9.59 4.46
N VAL A 200 -13.17 8.42 5.02
CA VAL A 200 -14.37 8.25 5.86
C VAL A 200 -14.25 9.09 7.13
N VAL A 201 -13.12 9.03 7.82
CA VAL A 201 -12.83 9.87 9.00
C VAL A 201 -12.93 11.37 8.65
N ALA A 202 -12.30 11.82 7.56
CA ALA A 202 -12.36 13.21 7.11
C ALA A 202 -13.79 13.67 6.77
N GLY A 203 -14.58 12.83 6.10
CA GLY A 203 -15.99 13.13 5.78
C GLY A 203 -16.85 13.27 7.02
N ILE A 204 -16.63 12.43 8.04
CA ILE A 204 -17.33 12.51 9.33
C ILE A 204 -16.89 13.76 10.11
N MET A 205 -15.60 14.09 10.15
CA MET A 205 -15.09 15.30 10.82
C MET A 205 -15.68 16.58 10.22
N ARG A 206 -15.73 16.68 8.88
CA ARG A 206 -16.37 17.80 8.17
C ARG A 206 -17.89 17.94 8.43
N ARG A 207 -18.56 16.89 8.94
CA ARG A 207 -19.99 16.92 9.28
C ARG A 207 -20.28 17.44 10.69
N PHE A 208 -19.31 17.37 11.62
CA PHE A 208 -19.55 17.66 13.05
C PHE A 208 -18.67 18.75 13.66
N LEU A 209 -17.48 19.00 13.11
CA LEU A 209 -16.64 20.15 13.47
C LEU A 209 -16.83 21.34 12.53
N GLY A 210 -17.70 21.20 11.51
CA GLY A 210 -17.90 22.22 10.48
C GLY A 210 -16.68 22.33 9.56
N THR A 211 -16.02 23.48 9.60
CA THR A 211 -14.96 23.93 8.68
C THR A 211 -13.59 23.26 8.90
N THR A 212 -13.55 21.93 9.06
CA THR A 212 -12.31 21.14 9.11
C THR A 212 -11.64 21.08 7.74
N HIS A 213 -10.43 21.66 7.63
CA HIS A 213 -9.62 21.49 6.43
C HIS A 213 -8.83 20.18 6.49
N VAL A 214 -8.89 19.40 5.40
CA VAL A 214 -8.21 18.10 5.30
C VAL A 214 -7.63 17.92 3.90
N GLY A 215 -6.31 18.03 3.81
CA GLY A 215 -5.52 17.74 2.62
C GLY A 215 -4.88 16.35 2.72
N PHE A 216 -4.85 15.59 1.62
CA PHE A 216 -4.10 14.32 1.54
C PHE A 216 -2.63 14.50 1.13
N GLY A 217 -2.24 15.74 0.79
CA GLY A 217 -0.93 16.12 0.32
C GLY A 217 -0.77 16.02 -1.21
N ASP A 218 -0.13 17.02 -1.78
CA ASP A 218 0.39 17.02 -3.15
C ASP A 218 1.79 17.67 -3.19
N HIS A 219 2.06 18.51 -4.19
CA HIS A 219 3.35 19.23 -4.34
C HIS A 219 3.30 20.68 -3.84
N ILE A 220 2.12 21.16 -3.41
CA ILE A 220 1.86 22.51 -2.89
C ILE A 220 1.37 22.39 -1.44
N GLU A 221 0.41 21.50 -1.20
CA GLU A 221 -0.19 21.27 0.12
C GLU A 221 0.42 20.04 0.80
N ARG A 222 0.76 20.15 2.10
CA ARG A 222 1.15 19.00 2.94
C ARG A 222 -0.06 18.18 3.38
N PRO A 223 0.06 16.86 3.60
CA PRO A 223 -1.03 16.07 4.19
C PRO A 223 -1.33 16.55 5.61
N HIS A 224 -2.58 16.88 5.90
CA HIS A 224 -2.98 17.40 7.20
C HIS A 224 -4.47 17.21 7.50
N CYS A 225 -4.83 17.31 8.77
CA CYS A 225 -6.19 17.45 9.27
C CYS A 225 -6.18 18.54 10.34
N VAL A 226 -6.77 19.70 10.02
CA VAL A 226 -6.76 20.90 10.87
C VAL A 226 -8.15 21.51 11.02
N PHE A 227 -8.34 22.21 12.13
CA PHE A 227 -9.58 22.85 12.53
C PHE A 227 -9.31 24.33 12.90
N PRO A 228 -10.27 25.26 12.67
CA PRO A 228 -10.11 26.66 13.06
C PRO A 228 -9.95 26.81 14.58
N LEU A 229 -8.81 27.36 15.00
CA LEU A 229 -8.40 27.46 16.41
C LEU A 229 -9.48 28.13 17.26
N TYR A 230 -10.03 29.25 16.79
CA TYR A 230 -10.99 30.06 17.53
C TYR A 230 -12.28 29.27 17.81
N GLN A 231 -12.83 28.60 16.80
CA GLN A 231 -14.11 27.91 16.89
C GLN A 231 -14.06 26.54 17.59
N THR A 232 -12.89 25.87 17.73
CA THR A 232 -12.85 24.45 18.13
C THR A 232 -12.05 24.08 19.38
N VAL A 233 -11.21 24.96 19.95
CA VAL A 233 -10.53 24.65 21.23
C VAL A 233 -11.53 24.54 22.40
N ASP A 234 -11.22 23.70 23.39
CA ASP A 234 -12.14 23.37 24.48
C ASP A 234 -12.48 24.57 25.35
N GLU A 235 -11.45 25.36 25.67
CA GLU A 235 -11.55 26.65 26.34
C GLU A 235 -10.55 27.64 25.72
N MET A 236 -10.97 28.89 25.56
CA MET A 236 -10.13 30.02 25.20
C MET A 236 -10.47 31.24 26.05
N VAL A 237 -9.47 31.87 26.63
CA VAL A 237 -9.58 33.13 27.39
C VAL A 237 -8.64 34.16 26.78
N VAL A 238 -9.20 35.30 26.39
CA VAL A 238 -8.45 36.46 25.88
C VAL A 238 -8.26 37.45 27.02
N THR A 239 -7.00 37.67 27.41
CA THR A 239 -6.63 38.55 28.52
C THR A 239 -6.10 39.87 27.96
N SER A 240 -6.68 40.99 28.37
CA SER A 240 -6.26 42.33 27.96
C SER A 240 -4.84 42.67 28.42
N HIS A 241 -4.18 43.59 27.71
CA HIS A 241 -2.84 44.04 28.07
C HIS A 241 -2.77 44.55 29.52
N GLY A 242 -1.82 44.02 30.31
CA GLY A 242 -1.63 44.38 31.72
C GLY A 242 -2.47 43.60 32.73
N ALA A 243 -3.48 42.82 32.30
CA ALA A 243 -4.20 41.90 33.17
C ALA A 243 -3.45 40.56 33.31
N ALA A 244 -3.57 39.91 34.47
CA ALA A 244 -2.97 38.60 34.72
C ALA A 244 -3.77 37.49 33.99
N PRO A 245 -3.14 36.67 33.14
CA PRO A 245 -3.83 35.58 32.43
C PRO A 245 -3.98 34.34 33.33
N PRO A 246 -4.91 33.41 32.99
CA PRO A 246 -5.09 32.15 33.75
C PRO A 246 -3.82 31.31 33.83
N THR A 247 -3.61 30.59 34.93
CA THR A 247 -2.38 29.80 35.11
C THR A 247 -2.44 28.50 34.30
N LEU A 248 -1.41 28.21 33.52
CA LEU A 248 -1.24 26.90 32.86
C LEU A 248 -1.12 25.79 33.93
N GLY A 249 -1.62 24.59 33.61
CA GLY A 249 -1.73 23.46 34.54
C GLY A 249 -3.09 23.36 35.25
N GLN A 250 -3.97 24.36 35.09
CA GLN A 250 -5.34 24.34 35.60
C GLN A 250 -6.27 23.48 34.74
N VAL A 251 -7.33 22.96 35.36
CA VAL A 251 -8.34 22.11 34.69
C VAL A 251 -9.22 22.91 33.72
N HIS A 252 -9.52 24.15 34.10
CA HIS A 252 -10.38 25.12 33.43
C HIS A 252 -9.75 26.51 33.56
N PHE A 253 -9.91 27.36 32.54
CA PHE A 253 -9.40 28.74 32.53
C PHE A 253 -10.48 29.79 32.83
N GLY A 254 -11.74 29.37 33.01
CA GLY A 254 -12.86 30.26 33.36
C GLY A 254 -13.70 30.72 32.18
N GLU A 255 -13.54 30.15 30.98
CA GLU A 255 -14.44 30.45 29.86
C GLU A 255 -15.85 29.89 30.12
N SER A 256 -16.81 30.78 30.38
CA SER A 256 -18.20 30.40 30.66
C SER A 256 -18.84 29.64 29.48
N PRO A 257 -19.81 28.74 29.74
CA PRO A 257 -20.48 27.99 28.66
C PRO A 257 -21.11 28.88 27.59
N VAL A 258 -21.62 30.06 27.97
CA VAL A 258 -22.22 31.04 27.05
C VAL A 258 -21.17 31.73 26.19
N ALA A 259 -20.01 32.10 26.75
CA ALA A 259 -18.90 32.65 25.97
C ALA A 259 -18.36 31.62 24.96
N ARG A 260 -18.19 30.37 25.43
CA ARG A 260 -17.76 29.23 24.62
C ARG A 260 -18.74 28.94 23.48
N GLN A 261 -20.04 28.92 23.74
CA GLN A 261 -21.05 28.71 22.70
C GLN A 261 -21.04 29.86 21.67
N ARG A 262 -20.90 31.12 22.12
CA ARG A 262 -20.76 32.28 21.22
C ARG A 262 -19.52 32.15 20.33
N ARG A 263 -18.36 31.80 20.89
CA ARG A 263 -17.10 31.57 20.17
C ARG A 263 -17.21 30.43 19.15
N ARG A 264 -17.85 29.31 19.51
CA ARG A 264 -18.12 28.17 18.59
C ARG A 264 -19.06 28.53 17.43
N LEU A 265 -19.83 29.61 17.54
CA LEU A 265 -20.76 30.11 16.52
C LEU A 265 -20.20 31.29 15.70
N THR A 266 -18.99 31.78 15.98
CA THR A 266 -18.34 32.84 15.20
C THR A 266 -18.02 32.34 13.78
N PRO A 267 -18.54 32.96 12.71
CA PRO A 267 -18.24 32.58 11.33
C PRO A 267 -16.74 32.62 11.04
N LEU A 268 -16.24 31.65 10.26
CA LEU A 268 -14.83 31.56 9.88
C LEU A 268 -14.41 32.82 9.09
N GLY A 269 -13.26 33.40 9.46
CA GLY A 269 -12.76 34.65 8.88
C GLY A 269 -13.37 35.91 9.52
N THR A 270 -14.16 35.77 10.58
CA THR A 270 -14.69 36.91 11.38
C THR A 270 -14.14 36.95 12.81
N GLU A 271 -13.31 35.97 13.19
CA GLU A 271 -12.58 35.96 14.45
C GLU A 271 -11.55 37.10 14.57
N SER A 272 -11.50 37.76 15.73
CA SER A 272 -10.65 38.93 15.98
C SER A 272 -9.44 38.62 16.87
N PHE A 273 -8.23 38.78 16.32
CA PHE A 273 -6.97 38.60 17.05
C PHE A 273 -6.24 39.94 17.23
N HIS A 274 -6.07 40.35 18.49
CA HIS A 274 -5.38 41.57 18.90
C HIS A 274 -3.97 41.22 19.40
N VAL A 275 -2.95 41.83 18.79
CA VAL A 275 -1.51 41.62 19.10
C VAL A 275 -1.18 41.82 20.59
N ASN A 276 -1.79 42.81 21.23
CA ASN A 276 -1.48 43.19 22.61
C ASN A 276 -2.11 42.28 23.70
N SER A 277 -3.00 41.36 23.31
CA SER A 277 -3.72 40.48 24.22
C SER A 277 -3.03 39.13 24.41
N THR A 278 -3.09 38.58 25.63
CA THR A 278 -2.61 37.21 25.91
C THR A 278 -3.74 36.22 25.71
N TYR A 279 -3.55 35.26 24.82
CA TYR A 279 -4.47 34.15 24.53
C TYR A 279 -4.05 32.96 25.37
N THR A 280 -4.94 32.46 26.22
CA THR A 280 -4.75 31.22 26.98
C THR A 280 -5.81 30.22 26.53
N PHE A 281 -5.40 29.10 25.94
CA PHE A 281 -6.33 28.13 25.38
C PHE A 281 -5.85 26.69 25.58
N GLN A 282 -6.78 25.75 25.42
CA GLN A 282 -6.48 24.33 25.58
C GLN A 282 -7.25 23.43 24.61
N PHE A 283 -6.57 22.36 24.19
CA PHE A 283 -7.12 21.27 23.40
C PHE A 283 -6.77 19.94 24.05
N HIS A 284 -7.74 19.05 24.21
CA HIS A 284 -7.52 17.69 24.70
C HIS A 284 -8.24 16.65 23.86
N THR A 285 -7.73 15.42 23.87
CA THR A 285 -8.36 14.29 23.18
C THR A 285 -8.26 13.00 23.98
N MET A 286 -9.32 12.20 23.87
CA MET A 286 -9.34 10.79 24.28
C MET A 286 -8.96 9.84 23.14
N TYR A 287 -8.93 10.33 21.90
CA TYR A 287 -8.88 9.49 20.69
C TYR A 287 -7.46 9.18 20.18
N VAL A 288 -6.44 9.85 20.73
CA VAL A 288 -5.03 9.57 20.41
C VAL A 288 -4.27 9.37 21.72
N ASP A 289 -3.59 8.24 21.83
CA ASP A 289 -2.63 7.90 22.87
C ASP A 289 -1.24 7.98 22.25
N LEU A 290 -0.53 9.08 22.53
CA LEU A 290 0.80 9.32 21.98
C LEU A 290 1.84 8.36 22.59
N ALA A 291 1.72 8.01 23.88
CA ALA A 291 2.66 7.11 24.55
C ALA A 291 2.64 5.69 23.95
N LYS A 292 1.45 5.20 23.56
CA LYS A 292 1.28 3.94 22.83
C LYS A 292 1.34 4.08 21.29
N TRP A 293 1.47 5.30 20.79
CA TRP A 293 1.42 5.66 19.36
C TRP A 293 0.19 5.10 18.63
N THR A 294 -0.98 5.20 19.25
CA THR A 294 -2.24 4.61 18.77
C THR A 294 -3.39 5.61 18.74
N ILE A 295 -4.22 5.51 17.70
CA ILE A 295 -5.62 5.95 17.76
C ILE A 295 -6.37 4.95 18.64
N VAL A 296 -7.04 5.44 19.68
CA VAL A 296 -7.70 4.63 20.72
C VAL A 296 -9.08 5.20 21.05
N ASN A 297 -9.88 4.50 21.86
CA ASN A 297 -11.22 4.96 22.33
C ASN A 297 -12.24 5.29 21.20
N VAL A 298 -11.94 5.06 19.92
CA VAL A 298 -12.85 5.31 18.80
C VAL A 298 -13.96 4.26 18.83
N PRO A 299 -15.24 4.65 19.02
CA PRO A 299 -16.31 3.67 19.18
C PRO A 299 -16.49 2.79 17.94
N GLY A 300 -16.53 1.47 18.14
CA GLY A 300 -16.66 0.48 17.06
C GLY A 300 -15.36 0.15 16.31
N MET A 301 -14.22 0.75 16.66
CA MET A 301 -12.91 0.43 16.07
C MET A 301 -11.96 -0.15 17.13
N GLN A 302 -11.10 -1.11 16.74
CA GLN A 302 -9.97 -1.54 17.57
C GLN A 302 -8.84 -0.48 17.51
N ASP A 303 -7.97 -0.43 18.52
CA ASP A 303 -6.88 0.54 18.59
C ASP A 303 -5.93 0.43 17.37
N VAL A 304 -5.90 1.48 16.54
CA VAL A 304 -5.11 1.53 15.30
C VAL A 304 -3.81 2.28 15.56
N HIS A 305 -2.69 1.59 15.38
CA HIS A 305 -1.36 2.19 15.53
C HIS A 305 -1.12 3.27 14.47
N LEU A 306 -0.62 4.44 14.86
CA LEU A 306 -0.48 5.64 14.01
C LEU A 306 0.40 5.38 12.77
N THR A 307 1.38 4.47 12.89
CA THR A 307 2.20 3.98 11.77
C THR A 307 1.38 3.38 10.61
N THR A 308 0.13 2.99 10.84
CA THR A 308 -0.82 2.52 9.81
C THR A 308 -1.15 3.60 8.78
N PHE A 309 -1.12 4.87 9.20
CA PHE A 309 -1.42 6.03 8.35
C PHE A 309 -0.13 6.63 7.78
N PHE A 310 0.90 6.83 8.60
CA PHE A 310 2.09 7.59 8.21
C PHE A 310 3.45 6.93 8.51
N LYS A 311 3.48 5.61 8.73
CA LYS A 311 4.72 4.84 8.97
C LYS A 311 5.51 5.44 10.15
N GLN A 312 6.84 5.59 10.02
CA GLN A 312 7.73 6.19 11.04
C GLN A 312 7.94 7.71 10.84
N VAL A 313 7.13 8.36 9.99
CA VAL A 313 7.21 9.82 9.79
C VAL A 313 6.67 10.51 11.06
N PRO A 314 7.32 11.59 11.57
CA PRO A 314 6.82 12.32 12.72
C PRO A 314 5.45 12.97 12.45
N LEU A 315 4.66 13.10 13.51
CA LEU A 315 3.40 13.84 13.48
C LEU A 315 3.66 15.29 13.90
N HIS A 316 3.43 16.25 13.00
CA HIS A 316 3.58 17.66 13.35
C HIS A 316 2.26 18.14 13.97
N LEU A 317 2.28 18.49 15.25
CA LEU A 317 1.17 19.16 15.92
C LEU A 317 1.35 20.67 15.73
N THR A 318 0.54 21.24 14.85
CA THR A 318 0.73 22.57 14.26
C THR A 318 -0.33 23.55 14.70
N CYS A 319 0.04 24.83 14.74
CA CYS A 319 -0.89 25.95 14.71
C CYS A 319 -0.33 27.03 13.79
N TYR A 320 -1.09 27.47 12.79
CA TYR A 320 -0.64 28.42 11.76
C TYR A 320 -1.77 29.34 11.28
N ASP A 321 -1.41 30.52 10.78
CA ASP A 321 -2.29 31.29 9.89
C ASP A 321 -2.07 30.90 8.43
N VAL A 322 -3.08 31.13 7.60
CA VAL A 322 -3.01 31.00 6.14
C VAL A 322 -3.97 32.02 5.51
N GLU A 323 -3.62 32.53 4.33
CA GLU A 323 -4.51 33.42 3.58
C GLU A 323 -5.72 32.67 3.01
N PRO A 324 -6.90 33.31 2.90
CA PRO A 324 -8.17 32.64 2.57
C PRO A 324 -8.19 32.12 1.14
N THR A 325 -7.73 30.88 0.96
CA THR A 325 -7.52 30.21 -0.32
C THR A 325 -8.05 28.77 -0.29
N PRO A 326 -8.42 28.15 -1.44
CA PRO A 326 -9.01 26.81 -1.46
C PRO A 326 -8.06 25.63 -1.13
N LYS A 327 -6.80 25.90 -0.82
CA LYS A 327 -5.77 24.94 -0.39
C LYS A 327 -4.86 25.60 0.62
N HIS A 328 -4.46 24.86 1.65
CA HIS A 328 -3.48 25.32 2.62
C HIS A 328 -2.06 25.05 2.07
N ASP A 329 -1.67 25.81 1.04
CA ASP A 329 -0.31 25.81 0.47
C ASP A 329 0.72 25.93 1.59
N HIS A 330 1.69 25.01 1.61
CA HIS A 330 2.70 25.00 2.65
C HIS A 330 3.61 26.23 2.62
N ALA A 331 3.89 26.80 1.44
CA ALA A 331 4.70 27.99 1.30
C ALA A 331 4.01 29.26 1.84
N SER A 332 2.68 29.27 1.95
CA SER A 332 1.90 30.44 2.38
C SER A 332 1.55 30.46 3.87
N LYS A 333 1.91 29.42 4.65
CA LYS A 333 1.59 29.31 6.10
C LYS A 333 2.56 30.09 6.98
N GLN A 334 2.04 30.79 8.00
CA GLN A 334 2.87 31.31 9.10
C GLN A 334 2.55 30.56 10.38
N TYR A 335 3.46 29.66 10.76
CA TYR A 335 3.32 28.81 11.95
C TYR A 335 3.54 29.63 13.23
N LEU A 336 2.55 29.62 14.12
CA LEU A 336 2.66 30.12 15.50
C LEU A 336 3.47 29.13 16.34
N PHE A 337 3.31 27.84 16.06
CA PHE A 337 4.18 26.75 16.52
C PHE A 337 3.99 25.49 15.66
N CYS A 338 5.02 24.64 15.65
CA CYS A 338 5.00 23.34 14.98
C CYS A 338 5.80 22.34 15.81
N PHE A 339 5.09 21.45 16.51
CA PHE A 339 5.70 20.44 17.38
C PHE A 339 5.80 19.10 16.65
N SER A 340 7.00 18.75 16.18
CA SER A 340 7.29 17.44 15.59
C SER A 340 7.35 16.37 16.68
N VAL A 341 6.33 15.52 16.72
CA VAL A 341 6.29 14.36 17.62
C VAL A 341 6.90 13.17 16.89
N HIS A 342 8.10 12.77 17.34
CA HIS A 342 8.78 11.56 16.91
C HIS A 342 8.44 10.42 17.86
N TRP A 343 8.26 9.21 17.30
CA TRP A 343 8.10 7.99 18.09
C TRP A 343 9.07 6.91 17.63
N THR A 344 9.87 6.42 18.57
CA THR A 344 10.79 5.30 18.39
C THR A 344 10.16 4.05 19.00
N PRO A 345 9.99 2.94 18.27
CA PRO A 345 9.52 1.70 18.87
C PRO A 345 10.50 1.25 19.97
N PRO A 346 10.01 0.82 21.15
CA PRO A 346 10.88 0.46 22.25
C PRO A 346 11.78 -0.71 21.85
N SER A 347 13.09 -0.48 21.87
CA SER A 347 14.11 -1.49 21.54
C SER A 347 13.99 -2.71 22.44
N THR A 348 14.00 -3.90 21.85
CA THR A 348 14.12 -5.16 22.60
C THR A 348 15.55 -5.32 23.12
N THR A 349 15.89 -4.58 24.19
CA THR A 349 17.25 -4.55 24.75
C THR A 349 17.63 -5.89 25.38
N THR A 350 18.21 -6.78 24.59
CA THR A 350 19.11 -7.82 25.11
C THR A 350 20.29 -7.13 25.78
N GLY A 351 20.42 -7.29 27.09
CA GLY A 351 21.50 -6.66 27.86
C GLY A 351 22.88 -7.15 27.41
N LEU A 352 23.77 -6.22 27.12
CA LEU A 352 25.21 -6.45 26.97
C LEU A 352 25.96 -5.75 28.11
N PRO A 353 27.13 -6.26 28.55
CA PRO A 353 27.80 -5.75 29.75
C PRO A 353 28.42 -4.35 29.59
N ILE A 354 28.68 -3.72 30.74
CA ILE A 354 29.27 -2.38 30.87
C ILE A 354 30.72 -2.37 30.33
N PRO A 355 31.14 -1.37 29.56
CA PRO A 355 32.53 -1.22 29.12
C PRO A 355 33.43 -0.64 30.23
N SER A 356 34.33 -1.46 30.77
CA SER A 356 35.37 -1.00 31.70
C SER A 356 36.53 -0.35 30.95
N SER A 357 36.73 0.96 31.14
CA SER A 357 37.89 1.69 30.61
C SER A 357 39.01 1.74 31.65
N ALA A 358 40.14 1.09 31.36
CA ALA A 358 41.43 1.30 32.03
C ALA A 358 42.57 0.91 31.09
N ALA A 359 43.30 1.90 30.58
CA ALA A 359 44.42 1.68 29.66
C ALA A 359 45.77 1.75 30.37
N ARG A 360 46.68 0.81 30.06
CA ARG A 360 48.13 1.10 30.00
C ARG A 360 48.85 0.10 29.07
N PRO A 361 49.87 0.53 28.31
CA PRO A 361 50.60 -0.33 27.38
C PRO A 361 51.90 -0.87 27.96
N GLN A 362 52.34 -2.03 27.45
CA GLN A 362 53.75 -2.39 27.35
C GLN A 362 53.95 -3.45 26.25
N SER A 363 55.18 -3.58 25.76
CA SER A 363 55.51 -4.25 24.50
C SER A 363 56.56 -5.39 24.72
N PRO A 364 57.37 -5.88 23.76
CA PRO A 364 57.40 -7.33 23.51
C PRO A 364 58.74 -8.02 23.80
N THR A 365 58.70 -9.27 24.29
CA THR A 365 59.92 -10.11 24.39
C THR A 365 59.71 -11.55 23.92
N THR A 366 60.66 -11.98 23.10
CA THR A 366 60.83 -13.22 22.35
C THR A 366 61.35 -14.42 23.17
N LEU A 367 61.11 -15.64 22.66
CA LEU A 367 62.01 -16.83 22.65
C LEU A 367 62.64 -17.40 23.95
N VAL A 368 62.35 -18.69 24.27
CA VAL A 368 63.27 -19.87 24.19
C VAL A 368 62.67 -21.12 24.89
N PRO A 369 62.91 -22.38 24.40
CA PRO A 369 62.38 -23.63 24.98
C PRO A 369 63.43 -24.56 25.64
N GLN A 370 63.01 -25.67 26.29
CA GLN A 370 63.70 -26.99 26.45
C GLN A 370 62.96 -27.88 27.50
N PRO A 371 63.29 -29.19 27.74
CA PRO A 371 63.60 -30.28 26.78
C PRO A 371 62.92 -31.64 27.12
N THR A 372 63.30 -32.69 26.40
CA THR A 372 62.78 -34.08 26.37
C THR A 372 63.24 -35.07 27.47
N SER A 373 62.38 -36.04 27.83
CA SER A 373 62.72 -37.46 28.13
C SER A 373 61.41 -38.29 28.21
N MET A 374 61.11 -39.39 27.49
CA MET A 374 61.77 -40.65 27.10
C MET A 374 61.92 -41.75 28.19
N ARG A 375 60.91 -42.64 28.28
CA ARG A 375 61.09 -44.10 28.03
C ARG A 375 59.77 -44.88 27.85
N SER A 376 59.90 -46.05 27.23
CA SER A 376 58.86 -46.97 26.69
C SER A 376 58.68 -48.21 27.62
N PRO A 377 57.90 -49.30 27.33
CA PRO A 377 57.29 -49.68 26.04
C PRO A 377 55.88 -50.34 26.02
N SER A 378 55.36 -50.45 24.79
CA SER A 378 54.53 -51.52 24.21
C SER A 378 53.29 -52.06 24.94
N ASN A 379 52.12 -51.93 24.28
CA ASN A 379 51.54 -53.10 23.61
C ASN A 379 50.68 -52.73 22.38
N THR A 380 50.36 -53.71 21.53
CA THR A 380 49.93 -53.51 20.14
C THR A 380 48.42 -53.65 19.90
N ARG A 381 47.85 -52.76 19.08
CA ARG A 381 46.85 -53.14 18.06
C ARG A 381 46.80 -52.15 16.90
N SER A 382 46.38 -52.63 15.73
CA SER A 382 46.48 -51.95 14.44
C SER A 382 45.36 -50.93 14.17
N ARG A 383 45.68 -49.93 13.34
CA ARG A 383 44.85 -48.78 12.98
C ARG A 383 44.36 -48.90 11.52
N PRO A 384 43.04 -48.82 11.22
CA PRO A 384 42.56 -48.53 9.87
C PRO A 384 42.84 -47.05 9.49
N PRO A 385 42.90 -46.70 8.20
CA PRO A 385 43.23 -45.34 7.78
C PRO A 385 42.21 -44.32 8.30
N ALA A 386 42.69 -43.10 8.58
CA ALA A 386 41.78 -41.99 8.86
C ALA A 386 41.04 -41.63 7.57
N ALA A 387 39.71 -41.61 7.61
CA ALA A 387 38.93 -41.12 6.48
C ALA A 387 39.27 -39.64 6.27
N THR A 388 39.77 -39.30 5.09
CA THR A 388 39.94 -37.90 4.68
C THR A 388 38.55 -37.26 4.66
N THR A 389 38.25 -36.40 5.63
CA THR A 389 36.99 -35.66 5.67
C THR A 389 36.99 -34.65 4.52
N THR A 390 36.52 -35.09 3.35
CA THR A 390 36.25 -34.21 2.22
C THR A 390 35.29 -33.13 2.69
N ARG A 391 35.69 -31.86 2.52
CA ARG A 391 34.79 -30.72 2.68
C ARG A 391 33.76 -30.81 1.55
N SER A 392 32.63 -31.47 1.82
CA SER A 392 31.45 -31.35 0.98
C SER A 392 31.03 -29.88 0.99
N THR A 393 30.99 -29.27 -0.20
CA THR A 393 30.26 -28.03 -0.40
C THR A 393 28.82 -28.25 0.09
N PRO A 394 28.23 -27.34 0.88
CA PRO A 394 26.85 -27.50 1.29
C PRO A 394 25.95 -27.55 0.06
N ALA A 395 25.08 -28.57 -0.01
CA ALA A 395 24.13 -28.68 -1.11
C ALA A 395 23.21 -27.45 -1.09
N ALA A 396 23.16 -26.71 -2.20
CA ALA A 396 22.32 -25.53 -2.29
C ALA A 396 20.85 -25.95 -2.18
N LEU A 397 20.08 -25.20 -1.39
CA LEU A 397 18.68 -25.46 -1.10
C LEU A 397 17.79 -24.56 -1.95
N CYS A 398 16.79 -25.12 -2.63
CA CYS A 398 15.75 -24.34 -3.30
C CYS A 398 14.45 -24.41 -2.50
N ILE A 399 13.85 -23.26 -2.20
CA ILE A 399 12.55 -23.16 -1.49
C ILE A 399 11.57 -22.37 -2.37
N PRO A 400 11.08 -22.95 -3.49
CA PRO A 400 10.27 -22.20 -4.45
C PRO A 400 8.90 -21.80 -3.90
N TYR A 401 8.32 -22.57 -2.97
CA TYR A 401 6.93 -22.38 -2.52
C TYR A 401 6.76 -22.36 -1.01
N TRP A 402 5.62 -21.81 -0.58
CA TRP A 402 5.09 -21.97 0.77
C TRP A 402 3.60 -22.33 0.72
N LEU A 403 3.18 -23.20 1.63
CA LEU A 403 1.85 -23.81 1.65
C LEU A 403 1.10 -23.51 2.96
N GLU A 404 -0.08 -22.91 2.86
CA GLU A 404 -1.06 -22.82 3.95
C GLU A 404 -1.91 -24.11 3.98
N ARG A 405 -1.71 -24.97 4.99
CA ARG A 405 -2.44 -26.25 5.18
C ARG A 405 -2.88 -26.50 6.62
N LEU A 406 -3.70 -27.51 6.86
CA LEU A 406 -3.92 -28.06 8.20
C LEU A 406 -2.82 -29.07 8.57
N ASP A 407 -2.49 -29.11 9.86
CA ASP A 407 -1.72 -30.20 10.46
C ASP A 407 -2.64 -31.30 11.04
N HIS A 408 -2.04 -32.32 11.66
CA HIS A 408 -2.78 -33.42 12.29
C HIS A 408 -3.62 -32.96 13.51
N THR A 409 -3.22 -31.88 14.21
CA THR A 409 -4.05 -31.27 15.27
C THR A 409 -5.19 -30.38 14.75
N LYS A 410 -5.34 -30.29 13.41
CA LYS A 410 -6.29 -29.44 12.68
C LYS A 410 -6.10 -27.94 12.91
N THR A 411 -4.93 -27.50 13.32
CA THR A 411 -4.53 -26.10 13.29
C THR A 411 -4.07 -25.70 11.88
N ARG A 412 -4.26 -24.43 11.48
CA ARG A 412 -3.68 -23.93 10.23
C ARG A 412 -2.20 -23.63 10.43
N ILE A 413 -1.35 -24.35 9.72
CA ILE A 413 0.11 -24.18 9.70
C ILE A 413 0.58 -23.56 8.38
N VAL A 414 1.84 -23.15 8.37
CA VAL A 414 2.58 -22.71 7.19
C VAL A 414 3.81 -23.58 7.09
N VAL A 415 4.00 -24.20 5.94
CA VAL A 415 5.17 -25.02 5.61
C VAL A 415 5.85 -24.43 4.39
N TYR A 416 7.17 -24.43 4.38
CA TYR A 416 7.96 -24.14 3.18
C TYR A 416 8.17 -25.45 2.43
N LEU A 417 8.01 -25.42 1.10
CA LEU A 417 8.31 -26.58 0.26
C LEU A 417 9.71 -26.41 -0.31
N ALA A 418 10.60 -27.32 0.05
CA ALA A 418 12.02 -27.26 -0.28
C ALA A 418 12.47 -28.49 -1.07
N ARG A 419 13.53 -28.34 -1.85
CA ARG A 419 14.25 -29.42 -2.52
C ARG A 419 15.74 -29.12 -2.55
N ASP A 420 16.53 -30.18 -2.55
CA ASP A 420 17.97 -30.10 -2.81
C ASP A 420 18.21 -29.75 -4.28
N LEU A 421 19.22 -28.94 -4.57
CA LEU A 421 19.78 -28.88 -5.93
C LEU A 421 20.59 -30.16 -6.22
N PRO A 422 20.61 -30.66 -7.48
CA PRO A 422 21.38 -31.85 -7.83
C PRO A 422 22.87 -31.66 -7.52
N SER A 423 23.40 -32.53 -6.65
CA SER A 423 24.84 -32.80 -6.57
C SER A 423 25.14 -33.99 -7.50
N ASP A 424 26.19 -33.89 -8.32
CA ASP A 424 26.42 -34.76 -9.50
C ASP A 424 26.59 -36.27 -9.24
N THR A 425 26.52 -36.75 -7.99
CA THR A 425 26.92 -38.11 -7.59
C THR A 425 25.95 -38.84 -6.65
N LEU A 426 24.63 -38.68 -6.80
CA LEU A 426 23.65 -39.72 -6.38
C LEU A 426 22.26 -39.59 -7.03
N ALA A 427 22.07 -40.22 -8.19
CA ALA A 427 20.83 -40.20 -8.95
C ALA A 427 19.73 -41.11 -8.37
N SER A 428 18.93 -40.59 -7.43
CA SER A 428 17.58 -41.13 -7.12
C SER A 428 16.71 -40.14 -6.34
N MET A 429 17.25 -39.55 -5.26
CA MET A 429 16.46 -38.81 -4.27
C MET A 429 16.09 -37.37 -4.70
N ALA A 430 16.81 -36.77 -5.65
CA ALA A 430 16.76 -35.33 -5.99
C ALA A 430 15.49 -34.83 -6.72
N ARG A 431 14.33 -35.49 -6.55
CA ARG A 431 13.02 -35.12 -7.14
C ARG A 431 11.84 -35.30 -6.19
N GLN A 432 12.05 -35.24 -4.88
CA GLN A 432 10.96 -35.14 -3.91
C GLN A 432 10.98 -33.76 -3.27
N LEU A 433 9.82 -33.10 -3.17
CA LEU A 433 9.67 -31.92 -2.33
C LEU A 433 9.54 -32.36 -0.87
N HIS A 434 10.18 -31.62 0.02
CA HIS A 434 10.11 -31.78 1.47
C HIS A 434 9.36 -30.60 2.09
N GLU A 435 8.64 -30.84 3.17
CA GLU A 435 8.07 -29.80 4.01
C GLU A 435 9.04 -29.38 5.12
N LEU A 436 9.22 -28.07 5.24
CA LEU A 436 9.88 -27.42 6.37
C LEU A 436 8.84 -26.57 7.13
N PRO A 437 8.28 -27.06 8.24
CA PRO A 437 7.31 -26.31 9.02
C PRO A 437 7.91 -25.00 9.56
N ALA A 438 7.35 -23.84 9.17
CA ALA A 438 7.88 -22.51 9.50
C ALA A 438 7.84 -22.18 11.01
N LYS A 439 7.25 -23.06 11.83
CA LYS A 439 7.36 -23.04 13.29
C LYS A 439 8.73 -23.54 13.78
N MET A 440 9.29 -24.59 13.18
CA MET A 440 10.55 -25.21 13.62
C MET A 440 11.76 -24.35 13.25
N LEU A 441 11.72 -23.68 12.10
CA LEU A 441 12.84 -22.81 11.67
C LEU A 441 13.07 -21.61 12.61
N ARG A 442 12.07 -21.16 13.38
CA ARG A 442 12.23 -20.03 14.30
C ARG A 442 13.19 -20.28 15.47
N SER A 443 13.52 -21.53 15.82
CA SER A 443 14.57 -21.84 16.80
C SER A 443 15.97 -21.91 16.21
N HIS A 444 16.11 -21.94 14.88
CA HIS A 444 17.39 -22.05 14.18
C HIS A 444 17.78 -20.77 13.42
N PHE A 445 16.82 -19.92 13.07
CA PHE A 445 17.01 -18.71 12.28
C PHE A 445 16.52 -17.48 13.07
N SER A 446 17.43 -16.83 13.81
CA SER A 446 17.12 -15.66 14.65
C SER A 446 16.67 -14.41 13.87
N GLN A 447 16.92 -14.37 12.55
CA GLN A 447 16.54 -13.27 11.66
C GLN A 447 15.09 -13.35 11.15
N LEU A 448 14.35 -14.45 11.39
CA LEU A 448 13.00 -14.59 10.84
C LEU A 448 12.00 -13.67 11.52
N SER A 449 11.31 -12.87 10.71
CA SER A 449 10.27 -11.95 11.15
C SER A 449 9.06 -12.69 11.73
N ASN A 450 8.53 -12.21 12.85
CA ASN A 450 7.34 -12.79 13.46
C ASN A 450 6.12 -12.73 12.52
N LEU A 451 5.42 -13.86 12.35
CA LEU A 451 4.23 -13.96 11.48
C LEU A 451 3.00 -13.19 12.01
N ASN A 452 3.17 -12.40 13.07
CA ASN A 452 2.14 -11.65 13.80
C ASN A 452 1.73 -10.34 13.08
N ALA A 453 1.65 -10.37 11.75
CA ALA A 453 1.18 -9.23 10.97
C ALA A 453 -0.34 -9.02 11.14
N LYS A 454 -0.73 -7.74 11.28
CA LYS A 454 -2.13 -7.31 11.52
C LYS A 454 -3.07 -7.52 10.32
N SER A 455 -2.56 -7.58 9.09
CA SER A 455 -3.36 -7.86 7.89
C SER A 455 -2.95 -9.18 7.23
N LYS A 456 -3.91 -9.85 6.57
CA LYS A 456 -3.69 -11.12 5.86
C LYS A 456 -2.62 -11.01 4.78
N LEU A 457 -2.62 -9.91 4.01
CA LEU A 457 -1.61 -9.65 2.97
C LEU A 457 -0.23 -9.41 3.58
N ALA A 458 -0.11 -8.56 4.61
CA ALA A 458 1.18 -8.35 5.28
C ALA A 458 1.73 -9.65 5.89
N ARG A 459 0.87 -10.55 6.38
CA ARG A 459 1.29 -11.88 6.85
C ARG A 459 1.86 -12.73 5.73
N TYR A 460 1.23 -12.73 4.57
CA TYR A 460 1.70 -13.46 3.39
C TYR A 460 3.04 -12.91 2.89
N ASN A 461 3.21 -11.58 2.84
CA ASN A 461 4.50 -10.95 2.50
C ASN A 461 5.60 -11.30 3.52
N VAL A 462 5.30 -11.36 4.83
CA VAL A 462 6.27 -11.76 5.87
C VAL A 462 6.60 -13.25 5.78
N ILE A 463 5.65 -14.12 5.44
CA ILE A 463 5.90 -15.54 5.19
C ILE A 463 6.88 -15.71 4.02
N ASP A 464 6.68 -14.96 2.93
CA ASP A 464 7.52 -15.05 1.73
C ASP A 464 8.90 -14.41 1.90
N ALA A 465 8.99 -13.26 2.57
CA ALA A 465 10.28 -12.68 2.97
C ALA A 465 11.09 -13.64 3.86
N ASN A 466 10.42 -14.33 4.80
CA ASN A 466 11.06 -15.38 5.59
C ASN A 466 11.46 -16.60 4.74
N ARG A 467 10.67 -17.00 3.73
CA ARG A 467 11.05 -18.08 2.77
C ARG A 467 12.35 -17.74 2.04
N LEU A 468 12.45 -16.51 1.54
CA LEU A 468 13.65 -16.00 0.87
C LEU A 468 14.85 -15.90 1.82
N LEU A 469 14.66 -15.45 3.07
CA LEU A 469 15.72 -15.44 4.09
C LEU A 469 16.23 -16.87 4.40
N VAL A 470 15.36 -17.86 4.54
CA VAL A 470 15.78 -19.26 4.77
C VAL A 470 16.55 -19.80 3.56
N GLN A 471 16.13 -19.50 2.34
CA GLN A 471 16.81 -19.92 1.12
C GLN A 471 18.17 -19.22 0.92
N ALA A 472 18.29 -17.94 1.30
CA ALA A 472 19.51 -17.16 1.14
C ALA A 472 20.50 -17.27 2.32
N SER A 473 20.14 -18.02 3.37
CA SER A 473 21.03 -18.23 4.53
C SER A 473 22.03 -19.36 4.23
N ASP A 474 23.31 -19.12 4.50
CA ASP A 474 24.44 -20.05 4.31
C ASP A 474 24.46 -21.15 5.39
N VAL A 475 23.33 -21.84 5.57
CA VAL A 475 23.11 -22.80 6.64
C VAL A 475 23.69 -24.14 6.27
N ASP A 476 24.40 -24.74 7.24
CA ASP A 476 24.75 -26.15 7.28
C ASP A 476 23.56 -27.01 6.79
N ALA A 477 23.61 -27.50 5.55
CA ALA A 477 22.46 -28.14 4.88
C ALA A 477 21.91 -29.32 5.69
N ASN A 478 22.75 -29.93 6.52
CA ASN A 478 22.39 -30.95 7.50
C ASN A 478 21.31 -30.50 8.51
N VAL A 479 21.23 -29.21 8.88
CA VAL A 479 20.13 -28.65 9.71
C VAL A 479 18.80 -28.74 8.98
N VAL A 480 18.79 -28.37 7.70
CA VAL A 480 17.57 -28.37 6.89
C VAL A 480 17.15 -29.81 6.59
N ALA A 481 18.07 -30.66 6.14
CA ALA A 481 17.82 -32.07 5.88
C ALA A 481 17.28 -32.83 7.11
N ARG A 482 17.67 -32.45 8.34
CA ARG A 482 17.12 -33.01 9.59
C ARG A 482 15.71 -32.51 9.95
N LEU A 483 15.24 -31.41 9.36
CA LEU A 483 13.91 -30.81 9.60
C LEU A 483 12.94 -30.99 8.42
N ALA A 484 13.44 -31.53 7.29
CA ALA A 484 12.77 -31.66 6.01
C ALA A 484 12.08 -33.02 5.87
N GLU A 485 10.82 -33.15 6.31
CA GLU A 485 10.05 -34.38 6.08
C GLU A 485 9.53 -34.42 4.63
N PRO A 486 9.56 -35.59 3.95
CA PRO A 486 9.06 -35.67 2.57
C PRO A 486 7.58 -35.28 2.46
N PHE A 487 7.22 -34.48 1.46
CA PHE A 487 5.83 -34.05 1.27
C PHE A 487 4.92 -35.26 1.02
N ALA A 488 3.81 -35.33 1.77
CA ALA A 488 2.80 -36.37 1.65
C ALA A 488 1.39 -35.75 1.62
N TRP A 489 0.58 -36.19 0.64
CA TRP A 489 -0.86 -35.88 0.62
C TRP A 489 -1.57 -36.61 1.76
N VAL A 490 -1.82 -35.90 2.87
CA VAL A 490 -2.77 -36.37 3.89
C VAL A 490 -4.18 -36.32 3.29
N PRO A 491 -4.90 -37.45 3.13
CA PRO A 491 -6.23 -37.47 2.53
C PRO A 491 -7.27 -36.83 3.46
N ALA A 492 -8.04 -35.88 2.94
CA ALA A 492 -9.01 -35.13 3.71
C ALA A 492 -10.35 -34.94 2.98
N SER A 493 -11.44 -35.33 3.65
CA SER A 493 -12.82 -34.99 3.28
C SER A 493 -13.17 -33.54 3.65
N ALA A 494 -14.26 -33.02 3.10
CA ALA A 494 -14.84 -31.73 3.50
C ALA A 494 -14.91 -31.57 5.03
N SER A 495 -15.52 -32.55 5.72
CA SER A 495 -15.71 -32.53 7.17
C SER A 495 -14.40 -32.56 7.96
N SER A 496 -13.38 -33.31 7.49
CA SER A 496 -12.06 -33.34 8.14
C SER A 496 -11.30 -32.01 8.01
N LEU A 497 -11.50 -31.28 6.90
CA LEU A 497 -11.01 -29.90 6.71
C LEU A 497 -11.90 -28.84 7.39
N GLY A 498 -12.97 -29.24 8.08
CA GLY A 498 -13.93 -28.34 8.72
C GLY A 498 -14.86 -27.60 7.75
N VAL A 499 -14.91 -28.00 6.47
CA VAL A 499 -15.78 -27.43 5.44
C VAL A 499 -17.21 -27.94 5.62
N LYS A 500 -18.20 -27.04 5.51
CA LYS A 500 -19.63 -27.35 5.59
C LYS A 500 -20.32 -27.03 4.28
N LEU A 501 -20.82 -28.04 3.57
CA LEU A 501 -21.39 -27.90 2.21
C LEU A 501 -22.92 -27.66 2.18
N HIS A 502 -23.57 -27.51 3.34
CA HIS A 502 -25.03 -27.41 3.49
C HIS A 502 -25.71 -26.17 2.87
N GLN A 503 -24.96 -25.29 2.18
CA GLN A 503 -25.44 -23.96 1.78
C GLN A 503 -25.09 -23.59 0.33
N LEU A 504 -24.84 -24.60 -0.52
CA LEU A 504 -24.86 -24.44 -1.97
C LEU A 504 -26.32 -24.33 -2.44
N ASP A 505 -26.70 -23.14 -2.91
CA ASP A 505 -27.98 -22.80 -3.56
C ASP A 505 -29.29 -23.09 -2.81
N GLY A 506 -29.25 -23.15 -1.47
CA GLY A 506 -30.45 -23.12 -0.61
C GLY A 506 -31.39 -24.32 -0.71
N GLN A 507 -30.98 -25.38 -1.41
CA GLN A 507 -31.69 -26.65 -1.58
C GLN A 507 -30.88 -27.80 -0.96
N PRO A 508 -31.52 -28.92 -0.57
CA PRO A 508 -30.85 -30.02 0.13
C PRO A 508 -29.94 -30.85 -0.79
N THR A 509 -28.69 -30.40 -0.97
CA THR A 509 -27.54 -31.23 -1.41
C THR A 509 -27.72 -32.05 -2.70
N GLY A 510 -28.55 -31.59 -3.64
CA GLY A 510 -28.88 -32.31 -4.88
C GLY A 510 -28.04 -32.00 -6.12
N GLY A 511 -27.00 -31.16 -6.02
CA GLY A 511 -26.31 -30.57 -7.19
C GLY A 511 -24.79 -30.67 -7.23
N VAL A 512 -24.16 -31.53 -6.41
CA VAL A 512 -22.71 -31.75 -6.41
C VAL A 512 -22.36 -32.90 -7.36
N VAL A 513 -21.47 -32.64 -8.32
CA VAL A 513 -21.03 -33.60 -9.35
C VAL A 513 -19.70 -34.27 -8.96
N LEU A 514 -18.73 -33.48 -8.50
CA LEU A 514 -17.42 -33.96 -7.99
C LEU A 514 -17.01 -33.14 -6.76
N GLN A 515 -16.26 -33.74 -5.83
CA GLN A 515 -15.67 -33.04 -4.69
C GLN A 515 -14.33 -33.65 -4.28
N GLN A 516 -13.31 -32.82 -4.02
CA GLN A 516 -11.93 -33.27 -3.81
C GLN A 516 -11.07 -32.23 -3.07
N GLN A 517 -10.16 -32.70 -2.22
CA GLN A 517 -9.07 -31.86 -1.68
C GLN A 517 -8.08 -31.51 -2.79
N VAL A 518 -7.74 -30.22 -2.90
CA VAL A 518 -6.75 -29.69 -3.84
C VAL A 518 -5.73 -28.81 -3.12
N VAL A 519 -4.61 -28.55 -3.79
CA VAL A 519 -3.75 -27.41 -3.49
C VAL A 519 -3.86 -26.42 -4.65
N ARG A 520 -4.26 -25.18 -4.37
CA ARG A 520 -4.41 -24.12 -5.37
C ARG A 520 -3.30 -23.09 -5.21
N ALA A 521 -2.71 -22.66 -6.31
CA ALA A 521 -1.82 -21.51 -6.32
C ALA A 521 -2.62 -20.22 -6.15
N ILE A 522 -2.14 -19.36 -5.26
CA ILE A 522 -2.74 -18.07 -4.88
C ILE A 522 -1.79 -16.92 -5.27
N SER A 523 -0.48 -17.20 -5.29
CA SER A 523 0.49 -16.46 -6.09
C SER A 523 1.50 -17.44 -6.71
N ASP A 524 2.45 -16.87 -7.44
CA ASP A 524 3.71 -17.46 -7.89
C ASP A 524 4.50 -18.27 -6.83
N SER A 525 4.47 -17.88 -5.54
CA SER A 525 5.12 -18.62 -4.44
C SER A 525 4.15 -19.24 -3.42
N HIS A 526 2.90 -18.75 -3.37
CA HIS A 526 1.94 -19.08 -2.32
C HIS A 526 0.92 -20.12 -2.79
N LEU A 527 0.93 -21.29 -2.14
CA LEU A 527 -0.02 -22.38 -2.31
C LEU A 527 -0.99 -22.47 -1.11
N ARG A 528 -2.24 -22.91 -1.32
CA ARG A 528 -3.18 -23.21 -0.23
C ARG A 528 -3.91 -24.53 -0.43
N GLN A 529 -4.01 -25.31 0.64
CA GLN A 529 -4.93 -26.44 0.75
C GLN A 529 -6.39 -25.94 0.81
N GLU A 530 -7.19 -26.28 -0.19
CA GLU A 530 -8.61 -25.94 -0.30
C GLU A 530 -9.42 -27.18 -0.68
N TYR A 531 -10.73 -27.15 -0.48
CA TYR A 531 -11.64 -28.21 -0.91
C TYR A 531 -12.43 -27.74 -2.13
N MET A 532 -12.30 -28.46 -3.24
CA MET A 532 -12.90 -28.12 -4.53
C MET A 532 -14.20 -28.91 -4.72
N VAL A 533 -15.23 -28.26 -5.25
CA VAL A 533 -16.56 -28.85 -5.47
C VAL A 533 -17.09 -28.38 -6.84
N LEU A 534 -17.39 -29.32 -7.72
CA LEU A 534 -18.07 -29.07 -8.99
C LEU A 534 -19.58 -29.20 -8.78
N THR A 535 -20.34 -28.21 -9.22
CA THR A 535 -21.81 -28.29 -9.36
C THR A 535 -22.20 -28.24 -10.84
N HIS A 536 -23.49 -28.31 -11.14
CA HIS A 536 -24.00 -28.10 -12.50
C HIS A 536 -23.85 -26.66 -13.03
N THR A 537 -23.44 -25.70 -12.18
CA THR A 537 -23.39 -24.27 -12.49
C THR A 537 -22.00 -23.65 -12.27
N ALA A 538 -21.21 -24.13 -11.32
CA ALA A 538 -19.92 -23.55 -10.99
C ALA A 538 -18.90 -24.55 -10.39
N LEU A 539 -17.63 -24.18 -10.50
CA LEU A 539 -16.51 -24.76 -9.77
C LEU A 539 -16.23 -23.92 -8.51
N HIS A 540 -16.54 -24.46 -7.34
CA HIS A 540 -16.40 -23.79 -6.05
C HIS A 540 -15.14 -24.24 -5.30
N PHE A 541 -14.49 -23.30 -4.60
CA PHE A 541 -13.35 -23.57 -3.73
C PHE A 541 -13.70 -23.16 -2.30
N PHE A 542 -13.51 -24.05 -1.33
CA PHE A 542 -13.73 -23.81 0.08
C PHE A 542 -12.40 -23.81 0.83
N ARG A 543 -12.15 -22.75 1.61
CA ARG A 543 -11.05 -22.76 2.59
C ARG A 543 -11.41 -23.69 3.75
N THR A 544 -10.40 -24.30 4.37
CA THR A 544 -10.53 -25.03 5.63
C THR A 544 -11.35 -24.23 6.66
N TYR A 545 -12.21 -24.88 7.44
CA TYR A 545 -13.14 -24.25 8.39
C TYR A 545 -14.08 -23.18 7.78
N SER A 546 -14.57 -23.39 6.54
CA SER A 546 -15.54 -22.48 5.90
C SER A 546 -16.85 -23.18 5.56
N SER A 547 -17.98 -22.48 5.77
CA SER A 547 -19.31 -22.88 5.26
C SER A 547 -19.65 -22.23 3.92
N ALA A 548 -18.86 -21.27 3.46
CA ALA A 548 -19.02 -20.59 2.18
C ALA A 548 -17.76 -20.74 1.32
N PRO A 549 -17.88 -20.74 -0.02
CA PRO A 549 -16.72 -20.79 -0.90
C PRO A 549 -15.88 -19.50 -0.80
N CYS A 550 -14.56 -19.65 -0.81
CA CYS A 550 -13.60 -18.54 -0.87
C CYS A 550 -13.33 -18.05 -2.30
N ALA A 551 -13.69 -18.85 -3.31
CA ALA A 551 -13.75 -18.48 -4.72
C ALA A 551 -14.80 -19.37 -5.42
N SER A 552 -15.40 -18.89 -6.50
CA SER A 552 -16.30 -19.68 -7.34
C SER A 552 -16.18 -19.22 -8.79
N ILE A 553 -16.05 -20.17 -9.71
CA ILE A 553 -15.91 -19.95 -11.15
C ILE A 553 -17.18 -20.54 -11.79
N PRO A 554 -18.16 -19.72 -12.22
CA PRO A 554 -19.27 -20.22 -13.02
C PRO A 554 -18.74 -20.92 -14.27
N LEU A 555 -19.29 -22.08 -14.62
CA LEU A 555 -18.73 -22.93 -15.69
C LEU A 555 -18.78 -22.23 -17.06
N GLU A 556 -19.70 -21.27 -17.23
CA GLU A 556 -19.78 -20.41 -18.42
C GLU A 556 -18.63 -19.42 -18.62
N HIS A 557 -17.80 -19.21 -17.59
CA HIS A 557 -16.56 -18.45 -17.75
C HIS A 557 -15.36 -19.34 -18.05
N ILE A 558 -15.47 -20.67 -18.03
CA ILE A 558 -14.35 -21.58 -18.33
C ILE A 558 -14.21 -21.68 -19.85
N VAL A 559 -13.11 -21.17 -20.39
CA VAL A 559 -12.78 -21.16 -21.82
C VAL A 559 -12.03 -22.44 -22.21
N ALA A 560 -11.12 -22.90 -21.35
CA ALA A 560 -10.39 -24.14 -21.56
C ALA A 560 -9.93 -24.76 -20.23
N VAL A 561 -9.66 -26.06 -20.25
CA VAL A 561 -8.99 -26.75 -19.13
C VAL A 561 -7.87 -27.62 -19.67
N SER A 562 -6.66 -27.44 -19.15
CA SER A 562 -5.48 -28.20 -19.57
C SER A 562 -4.82 -28.93 -18.41
N GLN A 563 -4.00 -29.92 -18.73
CA GLN A 563 -2.97 -30.41 -17.79
C GLN A 563 -1.90 -29.32 -17.60
N TRP A 564 -1.26 -29.32 -16.43
CA TRP A 564 -0.01 -28.61 -16.16
C TRP A 564 0.72 -29.34 -15.02
N THR A 565 1.97 -28.96 -14.78
CA THR A 565 2.76 -29.35 -13.60
C THR A 565 3.18 -28.09 -12.85
N LEU A 566 3.27 -28.16 -11.52
CA LEU A 566 3.87 -27.07 -10.75
C LEU A 566 5.37 -26.97 -11.09
N PRO A 567 5.89 -25.83 -11.59
CA PRO A 567 7.32 -25.65 -11.86
C PRO A 567 8.14 -25.97 -10.60
N HIS A 568 9.31 -26.61 -10.73
CA HIS A 568 10.11 -27.09 -9.59
C HIS A 568 9.40 -28.04 -8.59
N GLY A 569 8.10 -28.32 -8.74
CA GLY A 569 7.28 -29.25 -7.96
C GLY A 569 7.23 -30.66 -8.54
N GLU A 570 8.19 -30.97 -9.42
CA GLU A 570 8.47 -32.31 -9.95
C GLU A 570 8.43 -33.38 -8.84
N GLY A 571 7.80 -34.51 -9.15
CA GLY A 571 7.71 -35.66 -8.26
C GLY A 571 6.27 -36.04 -7.92
N PRO A 572 6.05 -37.08 -7.10
CA PRO A 572 4.71 -37.60 -6.79
C PRO A 572 3.80 -36.60 -6.07
N ALA A 573 4.35 -35.48 -5.60
CA ALA A 573 3.63 -34.45 -4.85
C ALA A 573 2.76 -33.54 -5.74
N PHE A 574 3.32 -32.94 -6.81
CA PHE A 574 2.63 -31.89 -7.58
C PHE A 574 2.64 -32.08 -9.11
N ASN A 575 3.02 -33.28 -9.59
CA ASN A 575 2.94 -33.66 -11.01
C ASN A 575 1.49 -33.70 -11.58
N HIS A 576 0.46 -33.69 -10.74
CA HIS A 576 -0.94 -33.91 -11.17
C HIS A 576 -1.75 -32.60 -11.18
N GLY A 577 -1.38 -31.67 -12.05
CA GLY A 577 -1.99 -30.36 -12.15
C GLY A 577 -3.16 -30.25 -13.14
N ILE A 578 -4.17 -29.46 -12.76
CA ILE A 578 -5.19 -28.91 -13.66
C ILE A 578 -5.06 -27.39 -13.71
N HIS A 579 -5.03 -26.86 -14.93
CA HIS A 579 -5.03 -25.44 -15.24
C HIS A 579 -6.39 -25.09 -15.85
N VAL A 580 -7.19 -24.33 -15.11
CA VAL A 580 -8.51 -23.84 -15.57
C VAL A 580 -8.28 -22.43 -16.11
N HIS A 581 -8.36 -22.30 -17.43
CA HIS A 581 -8.35 -21.02 -18.12
C HIS A 581 -9.80 -20.50 -18.20
N THR A 582 -10.03 -19.32 -17.64
CA THR A 582 -11.34 -18.67 -17.62
C THR A 582 -11.25 -17.32 -18.29
N THR A 583 -12.39 -16.75 -18.67
CA THR A 583 -12.43 -15.34 -19.06
C THR A 583 -11.82 -14.47 -17.95
N ARG A 584 -12.25 -14.64 -16.70
CA ARG A 584 -11.81 -13.81 -15.55
C ARG A 584 -10.42 -14.17 -15.00
N GLY A 585 -9.52 -14.67 -15.85
CA GLY A 585 -8.15 -15.08 -15.55
C GLY A 585 -7.98 -16.58 -15.36
N HIS A 586 -6.93 -17.01 -14.66
CA HIS A 586 -6.54 -18.42 -14.58
C HIS A 586 -6.58 -18.96 -13.14
N ALA A 587 -6.94 -20.24 -12.99
CA ALA A 587 -6.79 -20.98 -11.74
C ALA A 587 -5.87 -22.19 -11.93
N TYR A 588 -4.81 -22.25 -11.13
CA TYR A 588 -3.77 -23.27 -11.17
C TYR A 588 -3.91 -24.20 -9.95
N LEU A 589 -4.15 -25.48 -10.21
CA LEU A 589 -4.56 -26.48 -9.22
C LEU A 589 -3.65 -27.71 -9.29
N CYS A 590 -3.34 -28.30 -8.14
CA CYS A 590 -2.70 -29.61 -8.03
C CYS A 590 -3.63 -30.57 -7.27
N LEU A 591 -3.72 -31.80 -7.76
CA LEU A 591 -4.55 -32.88 -7.23
C LEU A 591 -3.68 -34.02 -6.69
N PRO A 592 -4.19 -34.93 -5.84
CA PRO A 592 -3.36 -35.98 -5.24
C PRO A 592 -2.91 -37.09 -6.19
N THR A 593 -3.60 -37.33 -7.31
CA THR A 593 -3.34 -38.46 -8.21
C THR A 593 -3.65 -38.15 -9.68
N ALA A 594 -3.00 -38.87 -10.61
CA ALA A 594 -3.33 -38.86 -12.04
C ALA A 594 -4.79 -39.26 -12.33
N SER A 595 -5.36 -40.15 -11.51
CA SER A 595 -6.75 -40.58 -11.64
C SER A 595 -7.70 -39.42 -11.36
N ALA A 596 -7.50 -38.68 -10.26
CA ALA A 596 -8.26 -37.47 -9.95
C ALA A 596 -8.05 -36.38 -11.01
N GLN A 597 -6.82 -36.17 -11.48
CA GLN A 597 -6.52 -35.24 -12.58
C GLN A 597 -7.34 -35.57 -13.84
N THR A 598 -7.41 -36.85 -14.22
CA THR A 598 -8.16 -37.33 -15.40
C THR A 598 -9.67 -37.21 -15.21
N GLU A 599 -10.18 -37.55 -14.03
CA GLU A 599 -11.60 -37.46 -13.66
C GLU A 599 -12.10 -36.02 -13.70
N TRP A 600 -11.36 -35.08 -13.11
CA TRP A 600 -11.74 -33.66 -13.06
C TRP A 600 -11.62 -32.96 -14.41
N LEU A 601 -10.62 -33.31 -15.24
CA LEU A 601 -10.55 -32.84 -16.63
C LEU A 601 -11.81 -33.25 -17.42
N ARG A 602 -12.17 -34.53 -17.36
CA ARG A 602 -13.38 -35.06 -18.02
C ARG A 602 -14.66 -34.41 -17.47
N GLY A 603 -14.78 -34.31 -16.14
CA GLY A 603 -15.95 -33.75 -15.47
C GLY A 603 -16.26 -32.29 -15.85
N ILE A 604 -15.23 -31.48 -16.13
CA ILE A 604 -15.43 -30.11 -16.62
C ILE A 604 -15.64 -30.09 -18.14
N ALA A 605 -14.89 -30.88 -18.91
CA ALA A 605 -15.03 -30.94 -20.38
C ALA A 605 -16.44 -31.36 -20.83
N THR A 606 -17.03 -32.39 -20.20
CA THR A 606 -18.38 -32.88 -20.51
C THR A 606 -19.50 -31.86 -20.20
N TYR A 607 -19.23 -30.80 -19.43
CA TYR A 607 -20.15 -29.66 -19.35
C TYR A 607 -20.03 -28.73 -20.57
N HIS A 608 -18.81 -28.44 -21.02
CA HIS A 608 -18.54 -27.56 -22.15
C HIS A 608 -19.15 -28.11 -23.46
N GLU A 609 -18.99 -29.42 -23.70
CA GLU A 609 -19.61 -30.14 -24.82
C GLU A 609 -21.14 -30.01 -24.84
N ARG A 610 -21.80 -30.10 -23.68
CA ARG A 610 -23.26 -29.97 -23.57
C ARG A 610 -23.73 -28.53 -23.85
N ARG A 611 -22.99 -27.53 -23.38
CA ARG A 611 -23.38 -26.12 -23.56
C ARG A 611 -23.32 -25.65 -25.01
N GLN A 612 -22.43 -26.21 -25.84
CA GLN A 612 -22.39 -25.91 -27.27
C GLN A 612 -23.67 -26.32 -28.04
N VAL A 613 -24.49 -27.22 -27.49
CA VAL A 613 -25.75 -27.66 -28.11
C VAL A 613 -26.94 -26.73 -27.79
N ASP A 614 -26.94 -26.09 -26.62
CA ASP A 614 -28.16 -25.51 -26.02
C ASP A 614 -28.30 -23.97 -26.09
N SER A 615 -27.24 -23.19 -26.37
CA SER A 615 -27.28 -21.73 -26.12
C SER A 615 -26.93 -20.80 -27.29
N TYR A 616 -27.95 -20.23 -27.93
CA TYR A 616 -27.83 -19.08 -28.84
C TYR A 616 -27.88 -17.76 -28.04
N VAL A 617 -26.74 -17.33 -27.49
CA VAL A 617 -26.64 -16.15 -26.60
C VAL A 617 -26.23 -14.90 -27.41
N PRO A 618 -26.86 -13.73 -27.22
CA PRO A 618 -26.44 -12.50 -27.90
C PRO A 618 -25.01 -12.10 -27.49
N MET A 619 -24.19 -11.80 -28.51
CA MET A 619 -22.75 -11.56 -28.46
C MET A 619 -22.38 -10.46 -27.45
N ARG A 620 -21.55 -10.81 -26.45
CA ARG A 620 -20.92 -9.85 -25.52
C ARG A 620 -19.52 -9.51 -26.01
N SER A 621 -18.98 -8.35 -25.63
CA SER A 621 -17.58 -8.03 -25.87
C SER A 621 -16.67 -8.91 -25.01
N PRO A 622 -15.67 -9.64 -25.56
CA PRO A 622 -14.79 -10.51 -24.79
C PRO A 622 -14.11 -9.77 -23.61
N TRP A 623 -13.70 -8.53 -23.84
CA TRP A 623 -13.06 -7.66 -22.86
C TRP A 623 -13.87 -7.49 -21.56
N ASN A 624 -15.20 -7.46 -21.66
CA ASN A 624 -16.09 -7.25 -20.50
C ASN A 624 -16.14 -8.46 -19.56
N ASP A 625 -15.90 -9.66 -20.08
CA ASP A 625 -15.80 -10.88 -19.28
C ASP A 625 -14.35 -11.27 -18.99
N LEU A 626 -13.36 -10.77 -19.73
CA LEU A 626 -11.93 -11.10 -19.57
C LEU A 626 -11.20 -10.27 -18.48
N VAL A 627 -11.57 -9.00 -18.26
CA VAL A 627 -10.85 -8.13 -17.30
C VAL A 627 -11.32 -8.35 -15.84
N PRO A 628 -10.46 -8.81 -14.91
CA PRO A 628 -10.91 -9.13 -13.55
C PRO A 628 -11.24 -7.90 -12.71
N ALA A 629 -12.44 -7.86 -12.11
CA ALA A 629 -12.88 -6.81 -11.18
C ALA A 629 -12.13 -6.80 -9.82
N SER A 630 -10.96 -7.45 -9.70
CA SER A 630 -10.36 -7.89 -8.44
C SER A 630 -8.87 -7.52 -8.24
N ARG A 631 -8.32 -6.57 -9.01
CA ARG A 631 -7.07 -5.83 -8.70
C ARG A 631 -7.12 -4.41 -9.28
N PRO A 632 -6.77 -3.35 -8.53
CA PRO A 632 -6.81 -1.99 -9.05
C PRO A 632 -5.62 -1.72 -10.00
N GLY A 633 -5.90 -1.71 -11.31
CA GLY A 633 -5.06 -1.08 -12.33
C GLY A 633 -4.02 -1.94 -13.06
N ILE A 634 -3.54 -3.05 -12.50
CA ILE A 634 -2.51 -3.88 -13.17
C ILE A 634 -3.17 -4.80 -14.21
N LEU A 635 -3.08 -4.43 -15.49
CA LEU A 635 -3.85 -5.05 -16.57
C LEU A 635 -3.27 -6.39 -17.08
N ASN A 636 -1.98 -6.66 -16.89
CA ASN A 636 -1.34 -7.88 -17.40
C ASN A 636 -1.23 -9.04 -16.38
N THR A 637 -1.94 -9.01 -15.25
CA THR A 637 -1.91 -10.14 -14.28
C THR A 637 -2.85 -11.28 -14.66
N PHE A 638 -3.01 -11.55 -15.96
CA PHE A 638 -3.87 -12.61 -16.49
C PHE A 638 -3.27 -13.98 -16.11
N ARG A 639 -2.07 -14.26 -16.63
CA ARG A 639 -1.29 -15.48 -16.37
C ARG A 639 -0.47 -15.36 -15.08
N LEU A 640 -0.39 -16.44 -14.30
CA LEU A 640 0.31 -16.46 -12.99
C LEU A 640 1.70 -17.09 -13.06
N PHE A 641 1.82 -18.22 -13.77
CA PHE A 641 3.10 -18.91 -14.00
C PHE A 641 3.50 -18.74 -15.46
N ARG A 642 4.82 -18.66 -15.70
CA ARG A 642 5.39 -18.66 -17.05
C ARG A 642 4.88 -19.87 -17.85
N PRO A 643 4.63 -19.74 -19.17
CA PRO A 643 4.44 -20.90 -20.04
C PRO A 643 5.58 -21.91 -19.83
N PHE A 644 5.24 -23.15 -19.51
CA PHE A 644 6.20 -24.25 -19.47
C PHE A 644 6.34 -24.79 -20.90
N THR A 645 7.33 -24.31 -21.64
CA THR A 645 7.72 -24.92 -22.91
C THR A 645 8.37 -26.27 -22.61
N PRO A 646 7.85 -27.41 -23.11
CA PRO A 646 8.58 -28.67 -23.03
C PRO A 646 9.86 -28.53 -23.84
N GLU A 647 11.01 -28.69 -23.19
CA GLU A 647 12.30 -28.53 -23.84
C GLU A 647 12.47 -29.62 -24.93
N PRO A 648 12.71 -29.25 -26.20
CA PRO A 648 13.05 -30.25 -27.21
C PRO A 648 14.38 -30.89 -26.81
N ALA A 649 14.40 -32.21 -26.63
CA ALA A 649 15.53 -32.91 -26.02
C ALA A 649 16.83 -32.73 -26.82
N LEU A 650 17.71 -31.86 -26.33
CA LEU A 650 19.01 -31.56 -26.91
C LEU A 650 20.15 -32.21 -26.10
N PRO A 651 21.34 -32.43 -26.71
CA PRO A 651 22.36 -33.30 -26.12
C PRO A 651 23.04 -32.72 -24.88
N GLN A 652 23.56 -33.61 -24.03
CA GLN A 652 24.25 -33.28 -22.79
C GLN A 652 25.45 -32.34 -23.02
N ALA A 653 25.50 -31.24 -22.25
CA ALA A 653 26.64 -30.32 -22.18
C ALA A 653 27.17 -30.21 -20.74
N SER A 654 28.45 -29.86 -20.61
CA SER A 654 29.25 -30.06 -19.39
C SER A 654 28.79 -29.28 -18.14
N PRO A 655 29.04 -29.80 -16.93
CA PRO A 655 28.61 -29.18 -15.68
C PRO A 655 29.43 -27.91 -15.35
N ALA A 656 28.80 -26.74 -15.47
CA ALA A 656 29.31 -25.48 -14.92
C ALA A 656 28.16 -24.65 -14.35
N HIS A 657 28.17 -24.45 -13.02
CA HIS A 657 27.29 -23.51 -12.29
C HIS A 657 25.77 -23.62 -12.54
N ALA A 658 25.22 -24.83 -12.36
CA ALA A 658 23.78 -25.11 -12.48
C ALA A 658 22.92 -24.59 -11.30
N THR A 659 23.03 -23.30 -10.95
CA THR A 659 21.80 -22.57 -10.62
C THR A 659 21.03 -22.38 -11.92
N LEU A 660 19.86 -23.00 -12.03
CA LEU A 660 18.90 -22.74 -13.11
C LEU A 660 17.86 -21.71 -12.62
N PRO A 661 18.11 -20.39 -12.74
CA PRO A 661 17.02 -19.44 -12.75
C PRO A 661 16.14 -19.76 -13.98
N MET A 662 14.84 -19.49 -13.90
CA MET A 662 13.97 -19.57 -15.08
C MET A 662 14.45 -18.53 -16.10
N ALA A 663 15.20 -18.96 -17.12
CA ALA A 663 15.97 -18.09 -18.03
C ALA A 663 15.11 -16.95 -18.58
N LEU A 664 15.42 -15.70 -18.22
CA LEU A 664 14.55 -14.53 -18.40
C LEU A 664 14.06 -14.40 -19.85
N MET A 665 12.82 -13.96 -20.04
CA MET A 665 12.30 -13.65 -21.38
C MET A 665 13.04 -12.43 -21.94
N ASP A 666 13.36 -12.43 -23.24
CA ASP A 666 13.97 -11.25 -23.85
C ASP A 666 13.00 -10.06 -23.85
N CYS A 667 13.52 -8.88 -23.49
CA CYS A 667 12.72 -7.66 -23.39
C CYS A 667 12.16 -7.24 -24.76
N ILE A 668 12.98 -7.30 -25.81
CA ILE A 668 12.65 -6.79 -27.14
C ILE A 668 11.66 -7.73 -27.83
N GLU A 669 11.94 -9.04 -27.86
CA GLU A 669 11.04 -10.05 -28.42
C GLU A 669 9.67 -10.05 -27.72
N THR A 670 9.63 -9.98 -26.39
CA THR A 670 8.36 -9.90 -25.65
C THR A 670 7.59 -8.61 -25.96
N SER A 671 8.29 -7.49 -26.20
CA SER A 671 7.65 -6.23 -26.61
C SER A 671 7.12 -6.27 -28.05
N PHE A 672 7.80 -6.98 -28.95
CA PHE A 672 7.35 -7.20 -30.33
C PHE A 672 6.09 -8.06 -30.36
N ALA A 673 6.12 -9.21 -29.69
CA ALA A 673 4.96 -10.11 -29.59
C ALA A 673 3.73 -9.39 -28.99
N ALA A 674 3.93 -8.50 -28.01
CA ALA A 674 2.87 -7.70 -27.41
C ALA A 674 2.24 -6.68 -28.38
N ILE A 675 3.04 -6.06 -29.26
CA ILE A 675 2.55 -5.18 -30.35
C ILE A 675 1.80 -6.01 -31.41
N GLU A 676 2.35 -7.15 -31.82
CA GLU A 676 1.79 -8.01 -32.86
C GLU A 676 0.46 -8.62 -32.42
N ALA A 677 0.37 -9.14 -31.19
CA ALA A 677 -0.89 -9.68 -30.66
C ALA A 677 -1.98 -8.61 -30.51
N ALA A 678 -1.63 -7.36 -30.15
CA ALA A 678 -2.58 -6.24 -30.13
C ALA A 678 -3.12 -5.91 -31.53
N ASN A 679 -2.22 -5.82 -32.53
CA ASN A 679 -2.59 -5.58 -33.93
C ASN A 679 -3.48 -6.73 -34.49
N VAL A 680 -3.24 -7.99 -34.09
CA VAL A 680 -4.09 -9.14 -34.47
C VAL A 680 -5.50 -9.03 -33.87
N VAL A 681 -5.64 -8.57 -32.62
CA VAL A 681 -6.96 -8.32 -32.01
C VAL A 681 -7.72 -7.19 -32.71
N GLU A 682 -7.02 -6.14 -33.15
CA GLU A 682 -7.62 -5.04 -33.91
C GLU A 682 -8.08 -5.48 -35.31
N ALA A 683 -7.28 -6.31 -35.99
CA ALA A 683 -7.63 -6.90 -37.28
C ALA A 683 -8.81 -7.90 -37.19
N THR A 684 -8.83 -8.79 -36.20
CA THR A 684 -9.96 -9.73 -36.01
C THR A 684 -11.26 -9.01 -35.63
N THR A 685 -11.16 -7.92 -34.88
CA THR A 685 -12.32 -7.08 -34.52
C THR A 685 -12.93 -6.35 -35.72
N THR A 686 -12.12 -5.94 -36.72
CA THR A 686 -12.63 -5.33 -37.95
C THR A 686 -13.11 -6.34 -38.99
N GLY A 687 -12.62 -7.59 -38.97
CA GLY A 687 -12.96 -8.64 -39.95
C GLY A 687 -14.39 -9.22 -39.86
N GLY A 688 -15.05 -9.12 -38.70
CA GLY A 688 -16.51 -9.22 -38.59
C GLY A 688 -17.19 -10.54 -39.00
N ARG A 689 -17.00 -11.63 -38.23
CA ARG A 689 -18.08 -12.62 -37.92
C ARG A 689 -17.72 -13.72 -36.91
N ASP A 690 -16.44 -14.01 -36.70
CA ASP A 690 -16.03 -15.11 -35.82
C ASP A 690 -15.71 -14.61 -34.40
N TYR A 691 -16.65 -14.86 -33.47
CA TYR A 691 -16.50 -14.53 -32.05
C TYR A 691 -15.46 -15.41 -31.35
N GLU A 692 -15.28 -16.66 -31.79
CA GLU A 692 -14.33 -17.60 -31.18
C GLU A 692 -12.90 -17.21 -31.57
N ALA A 693 -12.64 -16.88 -32.84
CA ALA A 693 -11.37 -16.31 -33.27
C ALA A 693 -11.06 -14.97 -32.58
N GLN A 694 -12.07 -14.11 -32.37
CA GLN A 694 -11.89 -12.88 -31.61
C GLN A 694 -11.55 -13.18 -30.14
N LEU A 695 -12.27 -14.07 -29.47
CA LEU A 695 -11.98 -14.50 -28.09
C LEU A 695 -10.56 -15.08 -27.96
N GLN A 696 -10.16 -15.96 -28.87
CA GLN A 696 -8.82 -16.56 -28.92
C GLN A 696 -7.73 -15.50 -29.14
N SER A 697 -7.95 -14.50 -29.99
CA SER A 697 -6.99 -13.39 -30.18
C SER A 697 -6.82 -12.55 -28.92
N VAL A 698 -7.90 -12.21 -28.19
CA VAL A 698 -7.81 -11.43 -26.94
C VAL A 698 -7.14 -12.25 -25.84
N VAL A 699 -7.41 -13.56 -25.77
CA VAL A 699 -6.69 -14.50 -24.89
C VAL A 699 -5.19 -14.50 -25.20
N ALA A 700 -4.81 -14.71 -26.46
CA ALA A 700 -3.41 -14.75 -26.89
C ALA A 700 -2.68 -13.42 -26.60
N PHE A 701 -3.36 -12.28 -26.80
CA PHE A 701 -2.88 -10.98 -26.38
C PHE A 701 -2.66 -10.88 -24.87
N LEU A 702 -3.64 -11.27 -24.04
CA LEU A 702 -3.56 -11.21 -22.59
C LEU A 702 -2.47 -12.13 -22.01
N GLU A 703 -2.24 -13.30 -22.59
CA GLU A 703 -1.10 -14.17 -22.24
C GLU A 703 0.24 -13.57 -22.65
N THR A 704 0.30 -12.92 -23.80
CA THR A 704 1.52 -12.27 -24.31
C THR A 704 1.92 -11.07 -23.45
N VAL A 705 1.00 -10.14 -23.13
CA VAL A 705 1.32 -9.03 -22.23
C VAL A 705 1.59 -9.47 -20.80
N ALA A 706 1.03 -10.61 -20.35
CA ALA A 706 1.39 -11.20 -19.07
C ALA A 706 2.84 -11.71 -19.03
N SER A 707 3.45 -11.99 -20.18
CA SER A 707 4.85 -12.43 -20.28
C SER A 707 5.87 -11.31 -20.02
N LEU A 708 5.45 -10.03 -20.09
CA LEU A 708 6.24 -8.89 -19.62
C LEU A 708 6.62 -9.00 -18.13
N GLN A 709 5.91 -9.81 -17.33
CA GLN A 709 6.26 -10.07 -15.93
C GLN A 709 7.55 -10.90 -15.74
N TRP A 710 8.10 -11.48 -16.82
CA TRP A 710 9.27 -12.37 -16.77
C TRP A 710 10.44 -11.92 -17.64
N VAL A 711 10.41 -10.67 -18.12
CA VAL A 711 11.58 -9.99 -18.72
C VAL A 711 12.40 -9.29 -17.63
N ASP A 712 13.67 -8.96 -17.90
CA ASP A 712 14.49 -8.13 -17.02
C ASP A 712 14.94 -6.82 -17.70
N PRO A 713 14.34 -5.67 -17.35
CA PRO A 713 14.75 -4.35 -17.87
C PRO A 713 16.19 -3.92 -17.53
N SER A 714 16.95 -4.70 -16.75
CA SER A 714 18.39 -4.50 -16.57
C SER A 714 19.20 -4.88 -17.82
N THR A 715 18.76 -5.86 -18.61
CA THR A 715 19.48 -6.36 -19.80
C THR A 715 19.53 -5.36 -20.96
N LEU A 716 18.59 -4.40 -20.99
CA LEU A 716 18.53 -3.31 -21.96
C LEU A 716 19.72 -2.37 -21.75
N THR A 717 20.86 -2.61 -22.40
CA THR A 717 22.07 -1.81 -22.16
C THR A 717 22.18 -0.57 -23.06
N SER A 718 21.68 -0.64 -24.30
CA SER A 718 21.70 0.51 -25.22
C SER A 718 20.62 1.55 -24.85
N PRO A 719 20.87 2.85 -25.11
CA PRO A 719 19.81 3.86 -25.16
C PRO A 719 18.65 3.45 -26.06
N ASP A 720 18.96 2.88 -27.23
CA ASP A 720 17.98 2.55 -28.25
C ASP A 720 17.15 1.31 -27.87
N ASP A 721 17.74 0.31 -27.19
CA ASP A 721 17.01 -0.83 -26.63
C ASP A 721 15.94 -0.34 -25.64
N ARG A 722 16.32 0.58 -24.74
CA ARG A 722 15.41 1.15 -23.73
C ARG A 722 14.31 1.99 -24.36
N VAL A 723 14.64 2.85 -25.33
CA VAL A 723 13.65 3.69 -26.02
C VAL A 723 12.67 2.83 -26.81
N ALA A 724 13.15 1.86 -27.59
CA ALA A 724 12.30 0.94 -28.35
C ALA A 724 11.38 0.11 -27.42
N PHE A 725 11.94 -0.50 -26.37
CA PHE A 725 11.17 -1.28 -25.40
C PHE A 725 10.07 -0.47 -24.71
N TYR A 726 10.40 0.70 -24.16
CA TYR A 726 9.42 1.52 -23.45
C TYR A 726 8.40 2.19 -24.38
N LEU A 727 8.75 2.47 -25.64
CA LEU A 727 7.77 2.88 -26.66
C LEU A 727 6.78 1.75 -26.94
N ASN A 728 7.27 0.55 -27.29
CA ASN A 728 6.42 -0.61 -27.60
C ASN A 728 5.45 -0.92 -26.44
N VAL A 729 5.97 -1.04 -25.21
CA VAL A 729 5.14 -1.39 -24.05
C VAL A 729 4.19 -0.25 -23.64
N HIS A 730 4.57 1.02 -23.84
CA HIS A 730 3.66 2.17 -23.66
C HIS A 730 2.52 2.13 -24.69
N SER A 731 2.82 1.95 -25.98
CA SER A 731 1.81 1.87 -27.04
C SER A 731 0.80 0.74 -26.78
N VAL A 732 1.27 -0.44 -26.36
CA VAL A 732 0.40 -1.57 -26.01
C VAL A 732 -0.45 -1.28 -24.75
N LEU A 733 0.10 -0.63 -23.72
CA LEU A 733 -0.69 -0.25 -22.54
C LEU A 733 -1.74 0.82 -22.88
N ALA A 734 -1.37 1.83 -23.66
CA ALA A 734 -2.26 2.90 -24.08
C ALA A 734 -3.41 2.38 -24.98
N TRP A 735 -3.11 1.40 -25.85
CA TRP A 735 -4.11 0.70 -26.65
C TRP A 735 -5.05 -0.15 -25.79
N HIS A 736 -4.53 -0.98 -24.90
CA HIS A 736 -5.33 -1.83 -24.01
C HIS A 736 -6.25 -0.98 -23.11
N MET A 737 -5.80 0.18 -22.65
CA MET A 737 -6.66 1.15 -21.97
C MET A 737 -7.82 1.66 -22.84
N ARG A 738 -7.59 1.95 -24.13
CA ARG A 738 -8.66 2.38 -25.06
C ARG A 738 -9.70 1.28 -25.27
N GLN A 739 -9.27 0.02 -25.45
CA GLN A 739 -10.18 -1.12 -25.66
C GLN A 739 -11.12 -1.37 -24.46
N ILE A 740 -10.72 -0.95 -23.26
CA ILE A 740 -11.56 -1.04 -22.05
C ILE A 740 -12.53 0.16 -21.93
N ASP A 741 -12.12 1.38 -22.32
CA ASP A 741 -12.94 2.59 -22.13
C ASP A 741 -13.97 2.85 -23.25
N THR A 742 -13.76 2.33 -24.47
CA THR A 742 -14.73 2.42 -25.58
C THR A 742 -15.99 1.58 -25.36
N MET A 743 -15.95 0.59 -24.45
CA MET A 743 -17.05 -0.33 -24.15
C MET A 743 -18.07 0.33 -23.18
N GLY A 744 -18.84 1.29 -23.69
CA GLY A 744 -19.62 2.30 -22.94
C GLY A 744 -20.68 1.83 -21.91
N HIS A 745 -20.80 0.54 -21.60
CA HIS A 745 -21.67 0.01 -20.56
C HIS A 745 -20.92 -0.90 -19.58
N SER A 746 -20.81 -0.42 -18.33
CA SER A 746 -20.33 -1.12 -17.11
C SER A 746 -18.82 -1.34 -16.89
N THR A 747 -17.92 -1.09 -17.86
CA THR A 747 -16.48 -1.46 -17.72
C THR A 747 -15.46 -0.32 -17.63
N LYS A 748 -15.90 0.93 -17.45
CA LYS A 748 -15.00 2.04 -17.08
C LYS A 748 -14.17 1.70 -15.85
N LEU A 749 -12.85 1.91 -15.90
CA LEU A 749 -11.98 1.76 -14.72
C LEU A 749 -12.52 2.63 -13.56
N PRO A 750 -12.52 2.13 -12.31
CA PRO A 750 -13.03 2.91 -11.18
C PRO A 750 -12.34 4.27 -11.08
N HIS A 751 -13.13 5.34 -10.98
CA HIS A 751 -12.65 6.73 -11.04
C HIS A 751 -11.40 6.95 -10.15
N GLY A 752 -10.26 7.24 -10.80
CA GLY A 752 -8.96 7.41 -10.14
C GLY A 752 -8.02 6.18 -10.12
N CYS A 753 -8.38 5.07 -10.76
CA CYS A 753 -7.47 3.95 -11.01
C CYS A 753 -6.63 4.21 -12.27
N THR A 754 -5.33 4.49 -12.11
CA THR A 754 -4.38 4.50 -13.22
C THR A 754 -4.06 3.07 -13.64
N ALA A 755 -4.23 2.75 -14.92
CA ALA A 755 -3.82 1.46 -15.47
C ALA A 755 -2.29 1.35 -15.59
N CYS A 756 -1.79 0.13 -15.48
CA CYS A 756 -0.38 -0.20 -15.48
C CYS A 756 -0.12 -1.65 -15.91
N TYR A 757 1.12 -1.94 -16.28
CA TYR A 757 1.64 -3.30 -16.39
C TYR A 757 2.69 -3.56 -15.31
N ARG A 758 2.83 -4.81 -14.86
CA ARG A 758 4.05 -5.29 -14.23
C ARG A 758 5.05 -5.67 -15.31
N ILE A 759 6.27 -5.17 -15.19
CA ILE A 759 7.42 -5.52 -16.00
C ILE A 759 8.49 -6.12 -15.08
N GLY A 760 8.97 -7.31 -15.39
CA GLY A 760 9.81 -8.10 -14.48
C GLY A 760 9.15 -8.41 -13.13
N SER A 761 9.95 -8.75 -12.13
CA SER A 761 9.46 -9.19 -10.81
C SER A 761 8.66 -8.11 -10.06
N ASP A 762 9.22 -6.90 -9.96
CA ASP A 762 8.77 -5.89 -8.99
C ASP A 762 8.30 -4.56 -9.61
N GLN A 763 8.60 -4.30 -10.89
CA GLN A 763 8.36 -2.98 -11.48
C GLN A 763 6.92 -2.84 -12.01
N VAL A 764 6.05 -2.16 -11.27
CA VAL A 764 4.70 -1.79 -11.76
C VAL A 764 4.75 -0.40 -12.39
N MET A 765 4.48 -0.32 -13.70
CA MET A 765 4.63 0.89 -14.51
C MET A 765 3.30 1.36 -15.10
N THR A 766 2.95 2.62 -14.82
CA THR A 766 1.89 3.38 -15.48
C THR A 766 2.43 4.08 -16.74
N LEU A 767 1.56 4.59 -17.62
CA LEU A 767 2.00 5.34 -18.81
C LEU A 767 3.00 6.48 -18.48
N PRO A 768 2.78 7.35 -17.46
CA PRO A 768 3.77 8.38 -17.09
C PRO A 768 5.11 7.82 -16.59
N ALA A 769 5.12 6.62 -15.98
CA ALA A 769 6.36 5.97 -15.57
C ALA A 769 7.14 5.42 -16.78
N MET A 770 6.44 4.87 -17.79
CA MET A 770 7.06 4.44 -19.05
C MET A 770 7.59 5.62 -19.86
N GLN A 771 6.82 6.72 -19.95
CA GLN A 771 7.25 7.98 -20.56
C GLN A 771 8.52 8.51 -19.87
N ALA A 772 8.53 8.55 -18.54
CA ALA A 772 9.72 8.96 -17.78
C ALA A 772 10.92 8.02 -18.01
N ALA A 773 10.71 6.71 -18.15
CA ALA A 773 11.79 5.75 -18.42
C ALA A 773 12.38 5.91 -19.84
N ALA A 774 11.54 6.10 -20.86
CA ALA A 774 11.96 6.37 -22.23
C ALA A 774 12.72 7.71 -22.36
N LEU A 775 12.31 8.74 -21.64
CA LEU A 775 12.87 10.10 -21.76
C LEU A 775 14.13 10.34 -20.92
N ARG A 776 14.30 9.67 -19.76
CA ARG A 776 15.38 10.00 -18.81
C ARG A 776 16.77 9.43 -19.13
N PHE A 777 16.89 8.47 -20.05
CA PHE A 777 18.14 7.70 -20.16
C PHE A 777 19.36 8.51 -20.63
N ARG A 778 19.19 9.68 -21.29
CA ARG A 778 20.30 10.61 -21.57
C ARG A 778 21.00 11.18 -20.33
N HIS A 779 20.45 10.98 -19.11
CA HIS A 779 20.93 11.59 -17.87
C HIS A 779 21.40 10.61 -16.78
N ALA A 780 21.69 9.34 -17.12
CA ALA A 780 22.15 8.36 -16.14
C ALA A 780 23.47 8.73 -15.42
N ASN A 781 24.28 9.62 -16.01
CA ASN A 781 25.60 10.02 -15.49
C ASN A 781 25.65 11.41 -14.84
N ALA A 782 24.51 12.09 -14.65
CA ALA A 782 24.47 13.45 -14.10
C ALA A 782 23.98 13.46 -12.63
N THR A 783 24.91 13.63 -11.68
CA THR A 783 24.61 13.97 -10.28
C THR A 783 24.22 15.45 -10.08
N ASP A 784 24.11 16.20 -11.17
CA ASP A 784 23.88 17.65 -11.18
C ASP A 784 22.44 17.97 -11.63
N THR A 785 21.64 18.49 -10.70
CA THR A 785 20.24 18.86 -10.93
C THR A 785 20.05 20.24 -11.57
N THR A 786 21.13 20.95 -11.92
CA THR A 786 21.07 22.34 -12.41
C THR A 786 20.93 22.50 -13.92
N LEU A 787 21.23 21.46 -14.72
CA LEU A 787 21.21 21.51 -16.19
C LEU A 787 20.07 20.68 -16.80
N GLN A 788 18.94 21.36 -17.08
CA GLN A 788 17.86 20.79 -17.91
C GLN A 788 18.27 20.78 -19.39
N VAL A 789 18.84 19.67 -19.85
CA VAL A 789 19.02 19.44 -21.30
C VAL A 789 17.69 19.00 -21.90
N PRO A 790 17.25 19.56 -23.05
CA PRO A 790 16.05 19.11 -23.76
C PRO A 790 16.02 17.60 -24.01
N ALA A 791 14.90 16.96 -23.68
CA ALA A 791 14.65 15.57 -24.04
C ALA A 791 14.44 15.45 -25.56
N ASP A 792 14.54 14.23 -26.11
CA ASP A 792 14.33 14.04 -27.55
C ASP A 792 12.83 14.18 -27.90
N PHE A 793 12.47 15.32 -28.48
CA PHE A 793 11.08 15.67 -28.78
C PHE A 793 10.36 14.59 -29.62
N ARG A 794 11.08 13.87 -30.48
CA ARG A 794 10.53 12.80 -31.33
C ARG A 794 9.95 11.67 -30.48
N VAL A 795 10.66 11.30 -29.40
CA VAL A 795 10.20 10.29 -28.44
C VAL A 795 8.93 10.76 -27.73
N ARG A 796 8.84 12.03 -27.31
CA ARG A 796 7.63 12.54 -26.64
C ARG A 796 6.45 12.72 -27.60
N LEU A 797 6.66 13.11 -28.85
CA LEU A 797 5.61 13.09 -29.86
C LEU A 797 5.10 11.66 -30.10
N ALA A 798 6.00 10.70 -30.36
CA ALA A 798 5.64 9.29 -30.57
C ALA A 798 4.86 8.67 -29.40
N LEU A 799 5.24 8.99 -28.15
CA LEU A 799 4.53 8.59 -26.92
C LEU A 799 3.09 9.15 -26.78
N HIS A 800 2.64 10.01 -27.69
CA HIS A 800 1.30 10.61 -27.67
C HIS A 800 0.54 10.50 -29.00
N MET A 801 1.19 10.19 -30.12
CA MET A 801 0.55 10.07 -31.44
C MET A 801 -0.57 9.02 -31.47
N THR A 802 -1.67 9.36 -32.13
CA THR A 802 -2.68 8.37 -32.53
C THR A 802 -2.22 7.74 -33.83
N THR A 803 -2.24 6.41 -33.90
CA THR A 803 -1.79 5.65 -35.08
C THR A 803 -2.86 4.66 -35.52
N SER A 804 -2.92 4.36 -36.83
CA SER A 804 -3.89 3.44 -37.43
C SER A 804 -3.65 1.96 -37.09
N THR A 805 -2.41 1.62 -36.73
CA THR A 805 -1.94 0.34 -36.19
C THR A 805 -0.86 0.64 -35.16
N LEU A 806 -0.57 -0.28 -34.24
CA LEU A 806 0.50 -0.03 -33.26
C LEU A 806 1.89 -0.16 -33.90
N PRO A 807 2.74 0.89 -33.82
CA PRO A 807 4.09 0.86 -34.37
C PRO A 807 5.02 -0.07 -33.56
N ARG A 808 5.72 -0.97 -34.27
CA ARG A 808 6.81 -1.80 -33.70
C ARG A 808 8.14 -1.07 -33.84
N PHE A 809 8.64 -0.49 -32.76
CA PHE A 809 9.95 0.15 -32.71
C PHE A 809 11.05 -0.91 -32.49
N ASP A 810 12.00 -1.02 -33.41
CA ASP A 810 13.15 -1.92 -33.35
C ASP A 810 14.39 -1.15 -32.88
N PRO A 811 15.15 -1.62 -31.87
CA PRO A 811 16.32 -0.91 -31.35
C PRO A 811 17.34 -0.51 -32.43
N ARG A 812 17.57 -1.34 -33.44
CA ARG A 812 18.56 -1.08 -34.51
C ARG A 812 18.12 0.03 -35.46
N ARG A 813 16.84 0.40 -35.44
CA ARG A 813 16.20 1.33 -36.40
C ARG A 813 15.36 2.41 -35.73
N VAL A 814 15.25 2.43 -34.39
CA VAL A 814 14.36 3.32 -33.64
C VAL A 814 14.56 4.79 -33.98
N GLN A 815 15.80 5.21 -34.23
CA GLN A 815 16.13 6.58 -34.64
C GLN A 815 15.55 6.96 -36.02
N TYR A 816 15.57 6.03 -36.98
CA TYR A 816 14.98 6.19 -38.31
C TYR A 816 13.46 6.09 -38.27
N GLN A 817 12.93 5.15 -37.48
CA GLN A 817 11.49 4.98 -37.28
C GLN A 817 10.84 6.17 -36.58
N LEU A 818 11.48 6.72 -35.54
CA LEU A 818 11.06 7.97 -34.90
C LEU A 818 11.08 9.15 -35.88
N ASN A 819 12.08 9.21 -36.77
CA ASN A 819 12.10 10.22 -37.84
C ASN A 819 10.94 10.02 -38.80
N ALA A 820 10.74 8.84 -39.38
CA ALA A 820 9.66 8.56 -40.31
C ALA A 820 8.27 8.87 -39.73
N LEU A 821 8.02 8.49 -38.48
CA LEU A 821 6.77 8.76 -37.78
C LEU A 821 6.55 10.25 -37.51
N CYS A 822 7.60 10.98 -37.08
CA CYS A 822 7.53 12.44 -36.91
C CYS A 822 7.37 13.17 -38.24
N THR A 823 8.02 12.70 -39.31
CA THR A 823 7.88 13.23 -40.67
C THR A 823 6.44 13.14 -41.16
N ARG A 824 5.77 11.98 -41.03
CA ARG A 824 4.35 11.83 -41.37
C ARG A 824 3.48 12.84 -40.57
N PHE A 825 3.57 12.79 -39.24
CA PHE A 825 2.78 13.64 -38.34
C PHE A 825 2.97 15.15 -38.60
N LEU A 826 4.22 15.61 -38.75
CA LEU A 826 4.52 17.04 -38.91
C LEU A 826 4.11 17.55 -40.30
N ARG A 827 4.16 16.72 -41.34
CA ARG A 827 3.65 17.08 -42.68
C ARG A 827 2.13 17.22 -42.74
N GLU A 828 1.41 16.51 -41.88
CA GLU A 828 -0.04 16.62 -41.74
C GLU A 828 -0.50 17.76 -40.81
N THR A 829 0.37 18.26 -39.92
CA THR A 829 0.00 19.21 -38.84
C THR A 829 0.67 20.59 -38.88
N VAL A 830 1.67 20.81 -39.74
CA VAL A 830 2.39 22.08 -39.84
C VAL A 830 2.04 22.80 -41.14
N SER A 831 1.68 24.09 -41.03
CA SER A 831 1.36 24.95 -42.18
C SER A 831 2.02 26.34 -42.07
N THR A 832 2.10 27.02 -43.20
CA THR A 832 2.79 28.31 -43.38
C THR A 832 1.91 29.30 -44.13
N ASP A 833 1.95 30.57 -43.73
CA ASP A 833 1.37 31.71 -44.46
C ASP A 833 2.45 32.80 -44.52
N VAL A 834 3.24 32.77 -45.60
CA VAL A 834 4.37 33.71 -45.82
C VAL A 834 3.89 35.16 -45.89
N PRO A 835 2.82 35.53 -46.62
CA PRO A 835 2.27 36.89 -46.60
C PRO A 835 1.89 37.42 -45.22
N ARG A 836 1.54 36.55 -44.26
CA ARG A 836 1.25 36.92 -42.87
C ARG A 836 2.41 36.72 -41.89
N HIS A 837 3.57 36.25 -42.35
CA HIS A 837 4.71 35.86 -41.51
C HIS A 837 4.31 34.87 -40.39
N SER A 838 3.34 33.98 -40.65
CA SER A 838 2.78 33.09 -39.62
C SER A 838 3.07 31.61 -39.89
N ILE A 839 3.30 30.88 -38.81
CA ILE A 839 3.60 29.44 -38.78
C ILE A 839 2.60 28.78 -37.85
N GLN A 840 1.90 27.74 -38.32
CA GLN A 840 1.04 26.92 -37.48
C GLN A 840 1.76 25.62 -37.11
N LEU A 841 1.83 25.33 -35.82
CA LEU A 841 2.40 24.10 -35.27
C LEU A 841 1.32 23.27 -34.56
N PRO A 842 1.45 21.94 -34.47
CA PRO A 842 0.59 21.14 -33.60
C PRO A 842 0.70 21.59 -32.15
N ARG A 843 -0.43 21.60 -31.44
CA ARG A 843 -0.57 21.99 -30.03
C ARG A 843 0.44 21.27 -29.13
N ARG A 844 0.79 20.02 -29.42
CA ARG A 844 1.82 19.28 -28.68
C ARG A 844 3.22 19.90 -28.71
N CYS A 845 3.58 20.66 -29.75
CA CYS A 845 4.81 21.45 -29.76
C CYS A 845 4.80 22.54 -28.67
N ARG A 846 3.63 23.10 -28.31
CA ARG A 846 3.47 24.03 -27.18
C ARG A 846 3.58 23.32 -25.84
N GLU A 847 2.89 22.18 -25.71
CA GLU A 847 2.84 21.40 -24.46
C GLU A 847 4.21 20.81 -24.09
N PHE A 848 5.04 20.50 -25.10
CA PHE A 848 6.38 19.91 -24.93
C PHE A 848 7.52 20.83 -25.39
N ARG A 849 7.28 22.14 -25.50
CA ARG A 849 8.21 23.15 -26.08
C ARG A 849 9.68 23.07 -25.62
N PHE A 850 9.92 22.73 -24.36
CA PHE A 850 11.26 22.61 -23.78
C PHE A 850 12.07 21.39 -24.28
N ASP A 851 11.46 20.47 -25.04
CA ASP A 851 12.17 19.40 -25.75
C ASP A 851 12.75 19.89 -27.10
N PHE A 852 12.25 21.01 -27.63
CA PHE A 852 12.68 21.58 -28.91
C PHE A 852 13.84 22.58 -28.72
N GLY A 853 13.83 23.34 -27.62
CA GLY A 853 14.91 24.26 -27.27
C GLY A 853 14.88 24.69 -25.80
N PRO A 854 15.99 25.26 -25.29
CA PRO A 854 16.13 25.60 -23.87
C PRO A 854 15.20 26.72 -23.42
N ASN A 855 14.79 27.62 -24.32
CA ASN A 855 13.87 28.71 -24.00
C ASN A 855 12.40 28.31 -24.20
N GLY A 856 12.14 27.25 -24.97
CA GLY A 856 10.81 26.76 -25.28
C GLY A 856 10.00 27.73 -26.16
N THR A 857 10.65 28.47 -27.06
CA THR A 857 9.96 29.43 -27.93
C THR A 857 9.33 28.73 -29.15
N GLY A 858 8.30 29.34 -29.74
CA GLY A 858 7.71 28.84 -30.99
C GLY A 858 8.71 28.80 -32.16
N ILE A 859 9.68 29.71 -32.15
CA ILE A 859 10.78 29.78 -33.13
C ILE A 859 11.77 28.62 -32.94
N GLU A 860 12.07 28.22 -31.70
CA GLU A 860 12.85 27.00 -31.43
C GLU A 860 12.10 25.75 -31.88
N CYS A 861 10.79 25.65 -31.65
CA CYS A 861 9.95 24.58 -32.17
C CYS A 861 9.99 24.53 -33.71
N ALA A 862 9.73 25.66 -34.40
CA ALA A 862 9.77 25.78 -35.86
C ALA A 862 11.12 25.36 -36.43
N ARG A 863 12.23 25.90 -35.90
CA ARG A 863 13.60 25.55 -36.32
C ARG A 863 13.95 24.07 -36.14
N LYS A 864 13.31 23.36 -35.19
CA LYS A 864 13.49 21.90 -35.01
C LYS A 864 12.61 21.04 -35.92
N VAL A 865 11.37 21.46 -36.21
CA VAL A 865 10.47 20.69 -37.09
C VAL A 865 10.79 20.87 -38.57
N LEU A 866 11.49 21.95 -38.96
CA LEU A 866 11.86 22.29 -40.34
C LEU A 866 12.37 21.09 -41.16
N GLY A 867 13.27 20.28 -40.60
CA GLY A 867 13.86 19.10 -41.27
C GLY A 867 12.92 17.89 -41.47
N PHE A 868 11.65 18.00 -41.08
CA PHE A 868 10.64 16.94 -41.20
C PHE A 868 9.55 17.28 -42.23
N LEU A 869 9.50 18.52 -42.71
CA LEU A 869 8.43 19.04 -43.57
C LEU A 869 8.57 18.59 -45.03
N HIS A 870 7.65 19.04 -45.90
CA HIS A 870 7.81 19.00 -47.35
C HIS A 870 8.60 20.21 -47.85
N ASP A 871 9.33 20.06 -48.95
CA ASP A 871 10.27 21.06 -49.48
C ASP A 871 9.66 22.47 -49.65
N SER A 872 8.38 22.57 -50.03
CA SER A 872 7.64 23.84 -50.12
C SER A 872 7.39 24.47 -48.75
N CYS A 873 6.74 23.75 -47.82
CA CYS A 873 6.48 24.21 -46.45
C CYS A 873 7.79 24.47 -45.67
N ALA A 874 8.86 23.73 -45.98
CA ALA A 874 10.20 23.98 -45.46
C ALA A 874 10.79 25.28 -46.02
N ALA A 875 10.69 25.55 -47.33
CA ALA A 875 11.17 26.79 -47.95
C ALA A 875 10.38 28.02 -47.45
N ASP A 876 9.05 27.91 -47.33
CA ASP A 876 8.18 28.93 -46.73
C ASP A 876 8.61 29.22 -45.28
N MET A 877 8.73 28.16 -44.46
CA MET A 877 9.12 28.30 -43.06
C MET A 877 10.53 28.87 -42.92
N GLN A 878 11.48 28.46 -43.77
CA GLN A 878 12.83 29.01 -43.78
C GLN A 878 12.82 30.50 -44.17
N THR A 879 11.97 30.91 -45.11
CA THR A 879 11.80 32.32 -45.51
C THR A 879 11.27 33.15 -44.35
N ILE A 880 10.20 32.69 -43.68
CA ILE A 880 9.62 33.34 -42.49
C ILE A 880 10.64 33.42 -41.34
N LEU A 881 11.42 32.35 -41.10
CA LEU A 881 12.42 32.27 -40.04
C LEU A 881 13.70 33.07 -40.30
N LEU A 882 14.00 33.40 -41.57
CA LEU A 882 15.10 34.30 -41.96
C LEU A 882 14.67 35.77 -41.85
N ALA A 883 13.44 36.10 -42.22
CA ALA A 883 12.88 37.44 -42.10
C ALA A 883 12.49 37.83 -40.65
N HIS A 884 12.71 36.96 -39.67
CA HIS A 884 12.35 37.17 -38.25
C HIS A 884 12.92 38.47 -37.66
N ASP A 885 14.15 38.85 -38.04
CA ASP A 885 14.82 40.03 -37.50
C ASP A 885 14.35 41.33 -38.19
N GLU A 886 13.56 41.22 -39.26
CA GLU A 886 12.95 42.32 -40.01
C GLU A 886 11.43 42.46 -39.73
N ALA A 887 10.74 41.35 -39.47
CA ALA A 887 9.30 41.30 -39.21
C ALA A 887 8.91 40.22 -38.17
N PRO A 888 7.98 40.51 -37.25
CA PRO A 888 7.61 39.59 -36.17
C PRO A 888 6.91 38.34 -36.70
N VAL A 889 7.41 37.16 -36.30
CA VAL A 889 6.84 35.86 -36.69
C VAL A 889 5.73 35.43 -35.74
N ASP A 890 4.51 35.23 -36.25
CA ASP A 890 3.38 34.71 -35.47
C ASP A 890 3.38 33.18 -35.45
N VAL A 891 3.74 32.58 -34.31
CA VAL A 891 3.73 31.11 -34.13
C VAL A 891 2.45 30.67 -33.42
N GLN A 892 1.50 30.21 -34.22
CA GLN A 892 0.20 29.71 -33.79
C GLN A 892 0.28 28.22 -33.44
N TYR A 893 -0.65 27.76 -32.59
CA TYR A 893 -0.73 26.36 -32.16
C TYR A 893 -2.14 25.80 -32.34
N VAL A 894 -2.28 24.78 -33.19
CA VAL A 894 -3.56 24.21 -33.65
C VAL A 894 -3.80 22.83 -33.03
N ASP A 895 -5.05 22.46 -32.75
CA ASP A 895 -5.38 21.19 -32.09
C ASP A 895 -5.17 19.98 -33.02
N ASP A 896 -4.15 19.18 -32.71
CA ASP A 896 -3.75 17.99 -33.46
C ASP A 896 -4.47 16.69 -33.01
N GLY A 897 -5.38 16.76 -32.02
CA GLY A 897 -5.99 15.58 -31.39
C GLY A 897 -6.85 14.68 -32.28
N HIS A 898 -7.12 15.09 -33.52
CA HIS A 898 -7.91 14.36 -34.52
C HIS A 898 -7.06 13.65 -35.59
N VAL A 899 -5.74 13.87 -35.61
CA VAL A 899 -4.83 13.31 -36.61
C VAL A 899 -4.46 11.86 -36.26
N VAL A 900 -4.57 10.96 -37.25
CA VAL A 900 -4.28 9.53 -37.12
C VAL A 900 -3.23 9.13 -38.14
N VAL A 901 -2.00 8.91 -37.67
CA VAL A 901 -0.83 8.67 -38.51
C VAL A 901 -0.74 7.19 -38.90
N GLU A 902 -0.22 6.88 -40.08
CA GLU A 902 0.07 5.49 -40.45
C GLU A 902 1.11 4.86 -39.49
N GLY A 903 0.69 3.84 -38.75
CA GLY A 903 1.54 3.12 -37.77
C GLY A 903 2.51 2.12 -38.38
N ALA A 904 2.36 1.77 -39.67
CA ALA A 904 3.25 0.89 -40.41
C ALA A 904 4.61 1.56 -40.63
N LEU A 905 5.58 1.26 -39.76
CA LEU A 905 6.95 1.76 -39.84
C LEU A 905 7.74 1.02 -40.94
N PRO A 906 8.64 1.70 -41.67
CA PRO A 906 9.44 1.09 -42.72
C PRO A 906 10.34 -0.04 -42.18
N ILE A 907 10.35 -1.17 -42.89
CA ILE A 907 11.08 -2.40 -42.54
C ILE A 907 12.36 -2.55 -43.40
N GLU A 908 12.55 -1.72 -44.44
CA GLU A 908 13.64 -1.84 -45.39
C GLU A 908 14.57 -0.62 -45.42
N SER A 909 15.85 -0.92 -45.20
CA SER A 909 17.07 -0.23 -45.65
C SER A 909 18.22 -1.18 -45.37
#